data_AF-N1WKS8-F1
#
_entry.id   AF-N1WKS8-F1
#
_cell.length_a   1.000
_cell.length_b   1.000
_cell.length_c   1.000
_cell.angle_alpha   90.00
_cell.angle_beta   90.00
_cell.angle_gamma   90.00
#
_symmetry.space_group_name_H-M   'P 1'
#
loop_
_entity.id
_entity.type
_entity.pdbx_description
1 polymer ?
#
loop_
_entity_poly.entity_id
_entity_poly.type
_entity_poly.pdbx_seq_one_letter_code
_entity_poly.pdbx_strand_id
1 'polypeptide(L)'
;MNAYVKIFISFSILIFGSIGCVQGKSNSSIPFLAYLDFGDSKTTSTFSVSQISPGPNVTGVSLNTSIQLGFSQKLDSSSIQSQSIQLTQGNAVIPGNITSDEKTILFNPTSPLAASKVYSVRVSKDIKSAEGSSLAEETVWNFTTATIVDAVAPALSLRTPAVGATLVPNNTSVQVSFTETMDCTSIDNTILILKNNVTNIQEPANVACLGSVATLTPTNPLNLAFNTVYRVDLLATAKDLAGNPLTAAYNWTFTTGPAPDLVQPTVSFVSPAPNAQNVPTNGAVSIAFSEPINCATIPGSIVLDDNPLLPGTIAGNLGCTGTTATFTPLAVLAPNTVYTLTIAGAITDLFNNPLTAVPPWTFTTGPAPDLTQPTVTFTVPAANAIGVGVNVNPTIVFSEPMACASVNNASFRVRLQATPGVYLAGSVNCFGTSATWIPDPVLNPTLAFNTLYTAEVNAGATDSVNNPIVPITWNFTTGPGPDLTPPSVAFVTPANGALGVAVNGGVSIAFDETMNCGSVLGGITLDDDPLTPATLVPININCNGNTVSLAPAAPPLAFNTPYTVKIANTVTDSNNNPLNGGDYIWSFTTGIAPDITPPQIALVSPLAAATGVPTNANITVSFNETIDCASLNLTVNNGIGVTKNCSGASATFVPNVGTPLNAGTTYTVNLVAVNDLQGIPMAAVPPWTFTTGLAADVTPPTVTIQNVRNNSIIESGFIIGTAADDRSVGSVEVSVDGGGFTNANVTGTTSWKYQLPTGAATWKPGSQHTIIVKAIDTSNNVTTTGGAITVRKGTNKDINGDGYVDLVTSEYGQGLVYIFYSSGTAGITATDATMANRTIAGVKTDFFGKTIASGDFNGDGFADIAVGAPKSGGIGKVYIFHSNQTLGGINTSFYMFANTILTGSTVGEDFGGSLSTGDLSGDRYTDLVVGAPAFSTSKGRIYVFHSQGGAGIATATVTTTGVCTAGCNYFRGGITNNDKFGFSIAVGNINGDMYDDITVGVPGHNGGTLLAGNGRVYVYYSSNGTDLTVPNTLDNTANNYASGGYAQFGYSIAVANFNGDNYDDVVVGAPEYNPSAVANNQKGMIFIFTSSGATGIGNIAGMTNAPRYITGDNNQDQIGRAITTGDLNLDGRADLITSTRALVANDIAVFLTPSGSISGTPLLSNKSYEITGKGGNVHIVTGPGKPLSTGDVNGDGIPDLMIGSPLIGNQINIFHLPTTGTGQPANLTTPTSIILGTSLTNGIGGSTLSSNEFGAAFY
;
A
#
# COMPACT_ATOMS: atom_id res chain seq x y z
N MET A 1 1.71 -17.74 41.65
CA MET A 1 0.57 -17.65 40.70
C MET A 1 -0.77 -17.24 41.33
N ASN A 2 -1.05 -17.51 42.62
CA ASN A 2 -2.40 -17.34 43.20
C ASN A 2 -2.62 -16.02 43.99
N ALA A 3 -2.26 -14.87 43.41
CA ALA A 3 -2.43 -13.54 44.07
C ALA A 3 -2.86 -12.43 43.11
N TYR A 4 -2.20 -12.29 41.96
CA TYR A 4 -2.42 -11.16 41.03
C TYR A 4 -3.82 -11.13 40.39
N VAL A 5 -4.43 -12.28 40.14
CA VAL A 5 -5.79 -12.37 39.57
C VAL A 5 -6.85 -11.68 40.45
N LYS A 6 -6.67 -11.67 41.78
CA LYS A 6 -7.61 -11.05 42.72
C LYS A 6 -7.56 -9.51 42.73
N ILE A 7 -6.48 -8.91 42.22
CA ILE A 7 -6.34 -7.45 42.17
C ILE A 7 -6.98 -6.88 40.89
N PHE A 8 -6.80 -7.55 39.74
CA PHE A 8 -7.25 -7.03 38.44
C PHE A 8 -8.77 -6.89 38.36
N ILE A 9 -9.53 -7.88 38.84
CA ILE A 9 -11.01 -7.86 38.81
C ILE A 9 -11.59 -6.76 39.73
N SER A 10 -10.88 -6.40 40.81
CA SER A 10 -11.32 -5.36 41.75
C SER A 10 -11.18 -3.93 41.19
N PHE A 11 -10.37 -3.72 40.15
CA PHE A 11 -10.07 -2.37 39.63
C PHE A 11 -11.07 -1.90 38.56
N SER A 12 -11.72 -2.82 37.84
CA SER A 12 -12.62 -2.49 36.71
C SER A 12 -14.01 -1.95 37.08
N ILE A 13 -14.32 -1.82 38.38
CA ILE A 13 -15.63 -1.31 38.87
C ILE A 13 -15.52 0.12 39.44
N LEU A 14 -14.31 0.67 39.59
CA LEU A 14 -14.10 2.07 39.98
C LEU A 14 -13.57 2.92 38.82
N ILE A 15 -14.49 3.54 38.05
CA ILE A 15 -14.48 4.95 37.60
C ILE A 15 -15.75 5.21 36.76
N PHE A 16 -16.87 5.47 37.45
CA PHE A 16 -18.03 6.23 36.96
C PHE A 16 -18.84 6.68 38.19
N GLY A 17 -18.23 7.52 39.04
CA GLY A 17 -18.83 7.94 40.31
C GLY A 17 -19.26 9.40 40.32
N SER A 18 -20.55 9.68 40.57
CA SER A 18 -21.03 10.95 41.18
C SER A 18 -22.54 11.02 41.46
N ILE A 19 -23.13 10.02 42.15
CA ILE A 19 -24.37 10.22 42.92
C ILE A 19 -24.12 9.77 44.38
N GLY A 20 -24.59 10.55 45.34
CA GLY A 20 -24.02 10.61 46.70
C GLY A 20 -24.29 9.41 47.61
N CYS A 21 -23.33 9.14 48.50
CA CYS A 21 -23.48 8.20 49.61
C CYS A 21 -24.50 8.71 50.65
N VAL A 22 -25.41 7.82 51.09
CA VAL A 22 -26.19 8.00 52.31
C VAL A 22 -26.12 6.71 53.14
N GLN A 23 -25.74 6.81 54.42
CA GLN A 23 -25.72 5.66 55.31
C GLN A 23 -27.12 5.25 55.76
N GLY A 24 -27.55 4.07 55.28
CA GLY A 24 -28.38 3.11 56.03
C GLY A 24 -29.67 3.57 56.71
N LYS A 25 -30.81 3.38 56.02
CA LYS A 25 -31.98 2.64 56.54
C LYS A 25 -33.07 2.45 55.47
N SER A 26 -33.61 1.23 55.41
CA SER A 26 -34.92 0.83 54.83
C SER A 26 -35.28 1.23 53.39
N ASN A 27 -35.74 0.24 52.62
CA ASN A 27 -36.44 0.36 51.33
C ASN A 27 -35.62 0.88 50.13
N SER A 28 -34.88 -0.03 49.48
CA SER A 28 -34.56 0.05 48.05
C SER A 28 -34.63 -1.35 47.43
N SER A 29 -35.37 -1.50 46.33
CA SER A 29 -35.70 -2.79 45.71
C SER A 29 -34.85 -3.04 44.46
N ILE A 30 -33.67 -3.66 44.63
CA ILE A 30 -32.77 -4.06 43.53
C ILE A 30 -32.12 -5.42 43.83
N PRO A 31 -32.52 -6.53 43.18
CA PRO A 31 -32.00 -7.87 43.48
C PRO A 31 -30.78 -8.22 42.58
N PHE A 32 -29.62 -7.57 42.79
CA PHE A 32 -28.43 -7.81 41.94
C PHE A 32 -27.12 -8.15 42.69
N LEU A 33 -26.97 -7.84 43.98
CA LEU A 33 -25.73 -8.09 44.75
C LEU A 33 -25.83 -9.25 45.78
N ALA A 34 -26.76 -10.18 45.57
CA ALA A 34 -27.00 -11.29 46.51
C ALA A 34 -26.26 -12.61 46.16
N TYR A 35 -25.47 -12.66 45.08
CA TYR A 35 -24.99 -13.93 44.52
C TYR A 35 -23.59 -13.87 43.88
N LEU A 36 -22.57 -13.61 44.71
CA LEU A 36 -21.15 -13.84 44.37
C LEU A 36 -20.45 -14.54 45.54
N ASP A 37 -20.48 -15.86 45.54
CA ASP A 37 -19.58 -16.69 46.36
C ASP A 37 -18.31 -17.01 45.56
N PHE A 38 -17.16 -16.86 46.20
CA PHE A 38 -15.83 -17.17 45.64
C PHE A 38 -15.04 -18.12 46.58
N GLY A 39 -15.74 -19.06 47.22
CA GLY A 39 -15.15 -20.18 47.93
C GLY A 39 -14.30 -21.10 47.03
N ASP A 40 -13.00 -21.17 47.33
CA ASP A 40 -12.02 -21.98 46.58
C ASP A 40 -12.07 -23.45 47.01
N SER A 41 -12.58 -24.34 46.14
CA SER A 41 -12.42 -25.79 46.32
C SER A 41 -12.48 -26.60 45.01
N LYS A 42 -11.55 -27.56 44.86
CA LYS A 42 -11.62 -28.64 43.87
C LYS A 42 -12.02 -29.96 44.54
N THR A 43 -13.32 -30.25 44.61
CA THR A 43 -13.90 -31.60 44.52
C THR A 43 -15.42 -31.51 44.42
N THR A 44 -16.02 -32.25 43.48
CA THR A 44 -17.47 -32.50 43.33
C THR A 44 -18.41 -31.28 43.44
N SER A 45 -18.89 -30.76 42.31
CA SER A 45 -20.05 -29.86 42.31
C SER A 45 -21.29 -30.64 42.77
N THR A 46 -21.95 -30.16 43.82
CA THR A 46 -23.19 -30.77 44.33
C THR A 46 -24.40 -30.32 43.51
N PHE A 47 -25.38 -31.21 43.36
CA PHE A 47 -26.64 -30.87 42.71
C PHE A 47 -27.45 -29.93 43.62
N SER A 48 -27.81 -28.76 43.07
CA SER A 48 -28.41 -27.66 43.82
C SER A 48 -29.31 -26.81 42.93
N VAL A 49 -30.22 -26.06 43.57
CA VAL A 49 -31.01 -25.02 42.91
C VAL A 49 -30.12 -23.79 42.71
N SER A 50 -29.90 -23.40 41.46
CA SER A 50 -29.04 -22.27 41.07
C SER A 50 -29.83 -20.99 40.75
N GLN A 51 -31.13 -21.09 40.48
CA GLN A 51 -32.04 -19.95 40.30
C GLN A 51 -33.42 -20.26 40.85
N ILE A 52 -34.07 -19.26 41.45
CA ILE A 52 -35.51 -19.24 41.76
C ILE A 52 -36.12 -17.90 41.33
N SER A 53 -37.29 -17.95 40.69
CA SER A 53 -38.12 -16.78 40.38
C SER A 53 -39.60 -17.13 40.56
N PRO A 54 -40.42 -16.32 41.24
CA PRO A 54 -40.06 -15.13 42.01
C PRO A 54 -39.14 -15.43 43.20
N GLY A 55 -38.26 -14.49 43.56
CA GLY A 55 -37.27 -14.67 44.63
C GLY A 55 -37.84 -14.65 46.07
N PRO A 56 -37.03 -14.99 47.09
CA PRO A 56 -37.45 -15.04 48.48
C PRO A 56 -37.94 -13.70 49.01
N ASN A 57 -39.16 -13.71 49.55
CA ASN A 57 -39.88 -12.57 50.13
C ASN A 57 -40.10 -11.38 49.17
N VAL A 58 -39.99 -11.59 47.85
CA VAL A 58 -40.34 -10.59 46.84
C VAL A 58 -41.83 -10.26 46.95
N THR A 59 -42.17 -8.97 46.87
CA THR A 59 -43.54 -8.44 46.90
C THR A 59 -43.87 -7.79 45.55
N GLY A 60 -45.17 -7.68 45.22
CA GLY A 60 -45.60 -7.09 43.95
C GLY A 60 -45.53 -8.06 42.76
N VAL A 61 -45.54 -9.37 43.02
CA VAL A 61 -45.51 -10.42 41.99
C VAL A 61 -46.84 -10.49 41.23
N SER A 62 -46.85 -10.53 39.89
CA SER A 62 -48.07 -10.54 39.08
C SER A 62 -48.98 -11.77 39.33
N LEU A 63 -50.29 -11.60 39.17
CA LEU A 63 -51.27 -12.66 39.50
C LEU A 63 -51.16 -13.89 38.58
N ASN A 64 -50.67 -13.72 37.36
CA ASN A 64 -50.45 -14.77 36.36
C ASN A 64 -48.97 -15.21 36.26
N THR A 65 -48.12 -14.86 37.24
CA THR A 65 -46.73 -15.33 37.23
C THR A 65 -46.64 -16.85 37.30
N SER A 66 -45.64 -17.38 36.60
CA SER A 66 -45.19 -18.76 36.68
C SER A 66 -43.94 -18.86 37.55
N ILE A 67 -43.74 -19.98 38.25
CA ILE A 67 -42.59 -20.19 39.14
C ILE A 67 -41.49 -20.90 38.36
N GLN A 68 -40.35 -20.24 38.15
CA GLN A 68 -39.19 -20.81 37.46
C GLN A 68 -38.09 -21.21 38.44
N LEU A 69 -37.52 -22.39 38.21
CA LEU A 69 -36.33 -22.94 38.85
C LEU A 69 -35.23 -23.13 37.81
N GLY A 70 -33.98 -22.89 38.22
CA GLY A 70 -32.77 -23.33 37.52
C GLY A 70 -31.92 -24.21 38.44
N PHE A 71 -31.19 -25.16 37.87
CA PHE A 71 -30.37 -26.13 38.61
C PHE A 71 -28.90 -26.14 38.17
N SER A 72 -27.99 -26.55 39.06
CA SER A 72 -26.55 -26.57 38.80
C SER A 72 -26.13 -27.62 37.74
N GLN A 73 -26.77 -28.79 37.75
CA GLN A 73 -26.54 -29.90 36.82
C GLN A 73 -27.76 -30.15 35.93
N LYS A 74 -27.58 -30.97 34.87
CA LYS A 74 -28.68 -31.41 33.99
C LYS A 74 -29.67 -32.27 34.78
N LEU A 75 -30.97 -32.11 34.55
CA LEU A 75 -32.05 -32.79 35.27
C LEU A 75 -32.30 -34.22 34.75
N ASP A 76 -32.65 -35.12 35.67
CA ASP A 76 -33.34 -36.38 35.35
C ASP A 76 -34.85 -36.11 35.31
N SER A 77 -35.42 -36.04 34.10
CA SER A 77 -36.85 -35.80 33.91
C SER A 77 -37.75 -36.88 34.51
N SER A 78 -37.24 -38.10 34.75
CA SER A 78 -37.99 -39.17 35.42
C SER A 78 -38.10 -38.97 36.94
N SER A 79 -37.27 -38.11 37.53
CA SER A 79 -37.36 -37.70 38.94
C SER A 79 -38.41 -36.59 39.19
N ILE A 80 -38.95 -35.98 38.13
CA ILE A 80 -39.89 -34.87 38.21
C ILE A 80 -41.32 -35.43 38.24
N GLN A 81 -41.98 -35.31 39.40
CA GLN A 81 -43.36 -35.71 39.63
C GLN A 81 -44.24 -34.49 39.90
N SER A 82 -45.56 -34.66 39.87
CA SER A 82 -46.54 -33.60 40.18
C SER A 82 -46.47 -33.03 41.62
N GLN A 83 -45.64 -33.62 42.48
CA GLN A 83 -45.36 -33.17 43.85
C GLN A 83 -43.92 -32.62 44.01
N SER A 84 -43.08 -32.65 42.97
CA SER A 84 -41.68 -32.20 43.03
C SER A 84 -41.58 -30.68 43.18
N ILE A 85 -42.58 -29.92 42.71
CA ILE A 85 -42.81 -28.51 43.06
C ILE A 85 -44.23 -28.39 43.60
N GLN A 86 -44.39 -27.68 44.72
CA GLN A 86 -45.68 -27.41 45.34
C GLN A 86 -45.80 -25.94 45.70
N LEU A 87 -46.77 -25.25 45.08
CA LEU A 87 -47.19 -23.89 45.45
C LEU A 87 -48.34 -23.98 46.45
N THR A 88 -48.28 -23.27 47.58
CA THR A 88 -49.36 -23.20 48.57
C THR A 88 -49.69 -21.77 48.98
N GLN A 89 -50.91 -21.56 49.46
CA GLN A 89 -51.38 -20.35 50.12
C GLN A 89 -51.72 -20.71 51.58
N GLY A 90 -50.75 -20.56 52.48
CA GLY A 90 -50.81 -21.21 53.78
C GLY A 90 -50.91 -22.73 53.60
N ASN A 91 -52.01 -23.33 54.07
CA ASN A 91 -52.24 -24.78 53.98
C ASN A 91 -52.95 -25.23 52.68
N ALA A 92 -53.42 -24.30 51.83
CA ALA A 92 -54.13 -24.64 50.59
C ALA A 92 -53.13 -24.85 49.44
N VAL A 93 -53.13 -26.03 48.80
CA VAL A 93 -52.29 -26.30 47.61
C VAL A 93 -52.91 -25.64 46.38
N ILE A 94 -52.09 -24.96 45.60
CA ILE A 94 -52.49 -24.34 44.33
C ILE A 94 -52.22 -25.33 43.19
N PRO A 95 -53.21 -25.67 42.35
CA PRO A 95 -52.99 -26.50 41.17
C PRO A 95 -52.15 -25.75 40.13
N GLY A 96 -51.21 -26.47 39.52
CA GLY A 96 -50.35 -25.96 38.45
C GLY A 96 -49.79 -27.10 37.60
N ASN A 97 -49.46 -26.79 36.35
CA ASN A 97 -48.79 -27.71 35.43
C ASN A 97 -47.28 -27.54 35.58
N ILE A 98 -46.53 -28.65 35.53
CA ILE A 98 -45.07 -28.64 35.54
C ILE A 98 -44.56 -28.93 34.13
N THR A 99 -43.66 -28.07 33.64
CA THR A 99 -42.88 -28.26 32.42
C THR A 99 -41.39 -28.13 32.76
N SER A 100 -40.52 -28.90 32.09
CA SER A 100 -39.08 -28.93 32.39
C SER A 100 -38.24 -29.06 31.12
N ASP A 101 -37.13 -28.34 31.09
CA ASP A 101 -36.05 -28.46 30.10
C ASP A 101 -34.77 -28.99 30.79
N GLU A 102 -33.65 -29.13 30.08
CA GLU A 102 -32.43 -29.78 30.57
C GLU A 102 -31.91 -29.28 31.93
N LYS A 103 -32.10 -28.00 32.27
CA LYS A 103 -31.66 -27.43 33.56
C LYS A 103 -32.70 -26.58 34.29
N THR A 104 -33.92 -26.49 33.77
CA THR A 104 -34.96 -25.60 34.31
C THR A 104 -36.27 -26.36 34.54
N ILE A 105 -37.04 -25.91 35.53
CA ILE A 105 -38.41 -26.36 35.73
C ILE A 105 -39.31 -25.13 35.92
N LEU A 106 -40.42 -25.11 35.21
CA LEU A 106 -41.44 -24.08 35.26
C LEU A 106 -42.74 -24.69 35.82
N PHE A 107 -43.31 -24.05 36.84
CA PHE A 107 -44.62 -24.38 37.41
C PHE A 107 -45.62 -23.29 37.06
N ASN A 108 -46.62 -23.63 36.26
CA ASN A 108 -47.63 -22.72 35.71
C ASN A 108 -48.95 -22.92 36.47
N PRO A 109 -49.38 -22.00 37.36
CA PRO A 109 -50.65 -22.11 38.07
C PRO A 109 -51.84 -22.23 37.09
N THR A 110 -52.76 -23.18 37.31
CA THR A 110 -53.89 -23.40 36.36
C THR A 110 -54.97 -22.31 36.44
N SER A 111 -54.80 -21.33 37.33
CA SER A 111 -55.67 -20.17 37.52
C SER A 111 -54.85 -19.03 38.14
N PRO A 112 -55.13 -17.75 37.81
CA PRO A 112 -54.45 -16.62 38.43
C PRO A 112 -54.49 -16.66 39.96
N LEU A 113 -53.37 -16.30 40.56
CA LEU A 113 -53.18 -16.18 41.99
C LEU A 113 -54.03 -15.03 42.56
N ALA A 114 -54.41 -15.14 43.83
CA ALA A 114 -55.21 -14.13 44.52
C ALA A 114 -54.36 -12.91 44.91
N ALA A 115 -54.95 -11.72 44.78
CA ALA A 115 -54.28 -10.43 45.00
C ALA A 115 -53.86 -10.17 46.45
N SER A 116 -52.67 -9.59 46.63
CA SER A 116 -52.07 -9.22 47.92
C SER A 116 -52.01 -10.38 48.92
N LYS A 117 -51.50 -11.54 48.49
CA LYS A 117 -51.40 -12.77 49.28
C LYS A 117 -49.98 -13.32 49.28
N VAL A 118 -49.58 -13.84 50.44
CA VAL A 118 -48.33 -14.61 50.57
C VAL A 118 -48.58 -16.02 50.05
N TYR A 119 -47.69 -16.47 49.17
CA TYR A 119 -47.60 -17.83 48.67
C TYR A 119 -46.27 -18.44 49.10
N SER A 120 -46.28 -19.75 49.35
CA SER A 120 -45.09 -20.55 49.68
C SER A 120 -44.80 -21.51 48.54
N VAL A 121 -43.54 -21.62 48.12
CA VAL A 121 -43.09 -22.65 47.18
C VAL A 121 -42.23 -23.65 47.95
N ARG A 122 -42.51 -24.94 47.78
CA ARG A 122 -41.67 -26.06 48.23
C ARG A 122 -41.17 -26.84 47.02
N VAL A 123 -39.88 -27.13 46.98
CA VAL A 123 -39.22 -27.97 45.98
C VAL A 123 -38.70 -29.21 46.67
N SER A 124 -39.13 -30.40 46.21
CA SER A 124 -38.73 -31.66 46.86
C SER A 124 -37.27 -31.99 46.59
N LYS A 125 -36.59 -32.48 47.61
CA LYS A 125 -35.21 -32.97 47.51
C LYS A 125 -35.04 -34.21 46.62
N ASP A 126 -36.15 -34.88 46.30
CA ASP A 126 -36.18 -36.11 45.51
C ASP A 126 -35.93 -35.87 44.01
N ILE A 127 -35.98 -34.61 43.55
CA ILE A 127 -35.49 -34.21 42.22
C ILE A 127 -34.01 -34.59 42.11
N LYS A 128 -33.61 -35.12 40.95
CA LYS A 128 -32.25 -35.56 40.66
C LYS A 128 -31.66 -34.88 39.43
N SER A 129 -30.33 -34.82 39.41
CA SER A 129 -29.60 -34.66 38.17
C SER A 129 -29.61 -35.94 37.33
N ALA A 130 -29.30 -35.82 36.03
CA ALA A 130 -29.09 -36.93 35.11
C ALA A 130 -27.92 -37.85 35.52
N GLU A 131 -27.04 -37.39 36.42
CA GLU A 131 -25.98 -38.17 37.06
C GLU A 131 -26.46 -38.88 38.34
N GLY A 132 -27.77 -38.79 38.66
CA GLY A 132 -28.43 -39.47 39.78
C GLY A 132 -28.34 -38.77 41.13
N SER A 133 -27.72 -37.59 41.22
CA SER A 133 -27.55 -36.85 42.48
C SER A 133 -28.84 -36.12 42.87
N SER A 134 -29.35 -36.34 44.08
CA SER A 134 -30.47 -35.59 44.67
C SER A 134 -30.02 -34.26 45.27
N LEU A 135 -30.97 -33.31 45.46
CA LEU A 135 -30.70 -32.10 46.23
C LEU A 135 -30.37 -32.46 47.68
N ALA A 136 -29.53 -31.66 48.34
CA ALA A 136 -29.15 -31.89 49.74
C ALA A 136 -30.35 -31.80 50.70
N GLU A 137 -31.21 -30.78 50.55
CA GLU A 137 -32.39 -30.53 51.37
C GLU A 137 -33.55 -29.97 50.52
N GLU A 138 -34.75 -29.91 51.11
CA GLU A 138 -35.93 -29.33 50.46
C GLU A 138 -35.82 -27.80 50.44
N THR A 139 -35.98 -27.20 49.26
CA THR A 139 -35.88 -25.74 49.12
C THR A 139 -37.27 -25.11 49.30
N VAL A 140 -37.42 -24.22 50.28
CA VAL A 140 -38.69 -23.56 50.61
C VAL A 140 -38.51 -22.04 50.74
N TRP A 141 -39.35 -21.26 50.07
CA TRP A 141 -39.41 -19.80 50.21
C TRP A 141 -40.83 -19.27 50.00
N ASN A 142 -41.03 -17.98 50.31
CA ASN A 142 -42.29 -17.29 50.12
C ASN A 142 -42.16 -16.15 49.10
N PHE A 143 -43.26 -15.73 48.49
CA PHE A 143 -43.40 -14.46 47.77
C PHE A 143 -44.79 -13.86 48.01
N THR A 144 -45.01 -12.58 47.66
CA THR A 144 -46.31 -11.90 47.84
C THR A 144 -46.81 -11.30 46.52
N THR A 145 -48.04 -11.64 46.15
CA THR A 145 -48.67 -11.14 44.93
C THR A 145 -49.03 -9.65 44.98
N ALA A 146 -49.09 -9.03 43.79
CA ALA A 146 -49.60 -7.69 43.52
C ALA A 146 -51.14 -7.64 43.56
N THR A 147 -51.71 -6.56 43.03
CA THR A 147 -53.14 -6.39 42.78
C THR A 147 -53.54 -6.57 41.31
N ILE A 148 -52.58 -6.76 40.40
CA ILE A 148 -52.79 -6.78 38.94
C ILE A 148 -52.18 -8.03 38.29
N VAL A 149 -52.85 -8.52 37.24
CA VAL A 149 -52.23 -9.41 36.25
C VAL A 149 -51.17 -8.63 35.48
N ASP A 150 -50.14 -9.32 35.01
CA ASP A 150 -49.26 -8.80 33.99
C ASP A 150 -49.85 -9.00 32.61
N ALA A 151 -49.74 -7.94 31.80
CA ALA A 151 -50.11 -7.88 30.39
C ALA A 151 -49.18 -6.92 29.64
N VAL A 152 -48.05 -6.55 30.24
CA VAL A 152 -46.95 -5.90 29.53
C VAL A 152 -46.25 -6.98 28.72
N ALA A 153 -45.85 -6.66 27.50
CA ALA A 153 -45.08 -7.56 26.66
C ALA A 153 -43.59 -7.26 26.82
N PRO A 154 -42.72 -8.28 26.97
CA PRO A 154 -41.29 -8.07 27.09
C PRO A 154 -40.71 -7.33 25.88
N ALA A 155 -39.70 -6.49 26.13
CA ALA A 155 -38.97 -5.75 25.11
C ALA A 155 -37.45 -5.96 25.24
N LEU A 156 -36.75 -5.91 24.10
CA LEU A 156 -35.30 -6.02 24.04
C LEU A 156 -34.66 -4.73 24.59
N SER A 157 -33.98 -4.84 25.74
CA SER A 157 -33.36 -3.75 26.50
C SER A 157 -31.87 -3.57 26.15
N LEU A 158 -31.12 -4.67 25.99
CA LEU A 158 -29.72 -4.65 25.59
C LEU A 158 -29.41 -5.81 24.62
N ARG A 159 -28.41 -5.62 23.75
CA ARG A 159 -27.88 -6.64 22.83
C ARG A 159 -26.37 -6.50 22.67
N THR A 160 -25.68 -7.64 22.67
CA THR A 160 -24.22 -7.76 22.47
C THR A 160 -23.99 -8.93 21.51
N PRO A 161 -23.22 -8.80 20.41
CA PRO A 161 -22.69 -7.55 19.85
C PRO A 161 -23.79 -6.54 19.49
N ALA A 162 -23.41 -5.27 19.36
CA ALA A 162 -24.32 -4.22 18.91
C ALA A 162 -24.67 -4.34 17.42
N VAL A 163 -25.69 -3.60 16.97
CA VAL A 163 -26.04 -3.49 15.53
C VAL A 163 -24.85 -2.91 14.77
N GLY A 164 -24.38 -3.62 13.74
CA GLY A 164 -23.29 -3.19 12.89
C GLY A 164 -21.91 -3.22 13.55
N ALA A 165 -21.76 -3.87 14.72
CA ALA A 165 -20.46 -3.98 15.40
C ALA A 165 -19.44 -4.71 14.51
N THR A 166 -18.29 -4.09 14.28
CA THR A 166 -17.16 -4.65 13.53
C THR A 166 -16.08 -5.19 14.46
N LEU A 167 -15.12 -5.96 13.90
CA LEU A 167 -13.99 -6.56 14.63
C LEU A 167 -14.40 -7.42 15.83
N VAL A 168 -15.61 -8.01 15.79
CA VAL A 168 -16.11 -8.87 16.86
C VAL A 168 -15.26 -10.15 16.93
N PRO A 169 -14.69 -10.54 18.09
CA PRO A 169 -13.95 -11.78 18.22
C PRO A 169 -14.80 -12.99 17.77
N ASN A 170 -14.22 -13.90 16.99
CA ASN A 170 -14.93 -15.05 16.40
C ASN A 170 -15.45 -16.07 17.43
N ASN A 171 -15.02 -15.94 18.69
CA ASN A 171 -15.49 -16.72 19.85
C ASN A 171 -16.56 -16.00 20.69
N THR A 172 -17.05 -14.83 20.27
CA THR A 172 -18.01 -14.01 21.03
C THR A 172 -19.37 -14.70 21.15
N SER A 173 -19.86 -14.85 22.38
CA SER A 173 -21.25 -15.20 22.65
C SER A 173 -22.17 -14.00 22.42
N VAL A 174 -23.32 -14.26 21.80
CA VAL A 174 -24.38 -13.25 21.65
C VAL A 174 -25.19 -13.20 22.94
N GLN A 175 -25.40 -12.02 23.51
CA GLN A 175 -26.24 -11.81 24.68
C GLN A 175 -27.38 -10.84 24.36
N VAL A 176 -28.57 -11.15 24.87
CA VAL A 176 -29.75 -10.28 24.85
C VAL A 176 -30.31 -10.13 26.26
N SER A 177 -30.63 -8.90 26.65
CA SER A 177 -31.28 -8.59 27.93
C SER A 177 -32.65 -7.98 27.66
N PHE A 178 -33.65 -8.37 28.44
CA PHE A 178 -35.04 -7.97 28.31
C PHE A 178 -35.44 -6.98 29.42
N THR A 179 -36.60 -6.35 29.28
CA THR A 179 -37.20 -5.45 30.29
C THR A 179 -37.56 -6.16 31.60
N GLU A 180 -37.76 -7.47 31.56
CA GLU A 180 -38.30 -8.29 32.65
C GLU A 180 -37.83 -9.74 32.58
N THR A 181 -38.34 -10.60 33.47
CA THR A 181 -37.92 -12.00 33.57
C THR A 181 -38.62 -12.87 32.53
N MET A 182 -37.83 -13.53 31.68
CA MET A 182 -38.32 -14.40 30.63
C MET A 182 -38.69 -15.78 31.17
N ASP A 183 -39.68 -16.42 30.54
CA ASP A 183 -39.87 -17.87 30.58
C ASP A 183 -38.73 -18.51 29.80
N CYS A 184 -37.76 -19.07 30.53
CA CYS A 184 -36.59 -19.71 29.94
C CYS A 184 -36.89 -21.06 29.29
N THR A 185 -38.12 -21.58 29.35
CA THR A 185 -38.57 -22.70 28.50
C THR A 185 -39.10 -22.22 27.13
N SER A 186 -39.24 -20.90 26.93
CA SER A 186 -39.66 -20.27 25.66
C SER A 186 -38.50 -19.74 24.80
N ILE A 187 -37.23 -19.90 25.23
CA ILE A 187 -36.05 -19.37 24.54
C ILE A 187 -34.98 -20.46 24.36
N ASP A 188 -34.95 -21.06 23.17
CA ASP A 188 -33.98 -22.06 22.74
C ASP A 188 -33.19 -21.60 21.49
N ASN A 189 -32.46 -22.52 20.85
CA ASN A 189 -31.71 -22.27 19.61
C ASN A 189 -32.56 -22.27 18.31
N THR A 190 -33.89 -22.34 18.44
CA THR A 190 -34.87 -22.07 17.37
C THR A 190 -35.51 -20.68 17.51
N ILE A 191 -35.49 -20.11 18.72
CA ILE A 191 -36.07 -18.80 19.04
C ILE A 191 -35.00 -17.69 19.02
N LEU A 192 -33.79 -17.96 19.52
CA LEU A 192 -32.61 -17.12 19.38
C LEU A 192 -31.61 -17.84 18.47
N ILE A 193 -31.39 -17.32 17.27
CA ILE A 193 -30.65 -17.98 16.19
C ILE A 193 -29.47 -17.11 15.73
N LEU A 194 -28.31 -17.73 15.49
CA LEU A 194 -27.17 -17.13 14.79
C LEU A 194 -27.06 -17.72 13.38
N LYS A 195 -26.87 -16.86 12.35
CA LYS A 195 -26.70 -17.25 10.95
C LYS A 195 -25.56 -16.50 10.28
N ASN A 196 -24.85 -17.13 9.36
CA ASN A 196 -24.03 -16.42 8.39
C ASN A 196 -24.95 -15.56 7.51
N ASN A 197 -24.68 -14.25 7.36
CA ASN A 197 -25.62 -13.35 6.68
C ASN A 197 -25.64 -13.51 5.16
N VAL A 198 -24.59 -14.08 4.56
CA VAL A 198 -24.47 -14.28 3.11
C VAL A 198 -25.06 -15.63 2.70
N THR A 199 -24.72 -16.71 3.40
CA THR A 199 -25.23 -18.06 3.08
C THR A 199 -26.59 -18.34 3.71
N ASN A 200 -27.01 -17.54 4.70
CA ASN A 200 -28.22 -17.71 5.51
C ASN A 200 -28.28 -19.05 6.29
N ILE A 201 -27.17 -19.79 6.36
CA ILE A 201 -27.02 -21.03 7.12
C ILE A 201 -26.99 -20.71 8.62
N GLN A 202 -27.70 -21.50 9.42
CA GLN A 202 -27.68 -21.41 10.89
C GLN A 202 -26.40 -22.02 11.45
N GLU A 203 -25.73 -21.27 12.33
CA GLU A 203 -24.52 -21.71 13.00
C GLU A 203 -24.84 -22.59 14.22
N PRO A 204 -24.09 -23.68 14.46
CA PRO A 204 -24.24 -24.50 15.66
C PRO A 204 -23.97 -23.71 16.94
N ALA A 205 -25.00 -23.55 17.78
CA ALA A 205 -24.92 -22.80 19.02
C ALA A 205 -25.82 -23.38 20.13
N ASN A 206 -25.36 -23.22 21.37
CA ASN A 206 -26.12 -23.49 22.59
C ASN A 206 -26.75 -22.19 23.10
N VAL A 207 -28.03 -22.23 23.50
CA VAL A 207 -28.71 -21.09 24.13
C VAL A 207 -28.91 -21.38 25.63
N ALA A 208 -28.63 -20.39 26.46
CA ALA A 208 -28.84 -20.43 27.90
C ALA A 208 -29.58 -19.16 28.35
N CYS A 209 -30.81 -19.34 28.81
CA CYS A 209 -31.62 -18.27 29.42
C CYS A 209 -31.47 -18.29 30.95
N LEU A 210 -31.33 -17.11 31.55
CA LEU A 210 -31.22 -16.91 32.99
C LEU A 210 -31.87 -15.57 33.38
N GLY A 211 -33.09 -15.64 33.90
CA GLY A 211 -33.80 -14.45 34.39
C GLY A 211 -34.24 -13.52 33.24
N SER A 212 -33.74 -12.29 33.21
CA SER A 212 -33.99 -11.32 32.14
C SER A 212 -32.93 -11.32 31.03
N VAL A 213 -32.05 -12.33 30.97
CA VAL A 213 -30.95 -12.41 29.99
C VAL A 213 -30.94 -13.78 29.30
N ALA A 214 -30.73 -13.80 27.98
CA ALA A 214 -30.41 -15.02 27.24
C ALA A 214 -29.04 -14.86 26.54
N THR A 215 -28.23 -15.91 26.60
CA THR A 215 -26.91 -16.00 25.97
C THR A 215 -26.90 -17.14 24.96
N LEU A 216 -26.56 -16.83 23.70
CA LEU A 216 -26.25 -17.80 22.66
C LEU A 216 -24.72 -17.91 22.54
N THR A 217 -24.18 -19.11 22.73
CA THR A 217 -22.75 -19.40 22.63
C THR A 217 -22.51 -20.39 21.48
N PRO A 218 -21.72 -20.04 20.44
CA PRO A 218 -21.35 -20.97 19.37
C PRO A 218 -20.69 -22.24 19.94
N THR A 219 -21.04 -23.42 19.43
CA THR A 219 -20.54 -24.69 19.99
C THR A 219 -19.09 -25.01 19.61
N ASN A 220 -18.50 -24.27 18.67
CA ASN A 220 -17.06 -24.26 18.41
C ASN A 220 -16.60 -22.80 18.21
N PRO A 221 -15.73 -22.25 19.07
CA PRO A 221 -15.24 -20.87 18.96
C PRO A 221 -14.35 -20.60 17.73
N LEU A 222 -14.01 -21.64 16.95
CA LEU A 222 -13.29 -21.52 15.67
C LEU A 222 -14.19 -21.57 14.43
N ASN A 223 -15.50 -21.79 14.57
CA ASN A 223 -16.41 -21.95 13.43
C ASN A 223 -16.91 -20.64 12.82
N LEU A 224 -16.95 -19.52 13.55
CA LEU A 224 -17.33 -18.24 12.94
C LEU A 224 -16.18 -17.78 12.04
N ALA A 225 -16.46 -17.70 10.73
CA ALA A 225 -15.48 -17.33 9.72
C ALA A 225 -15.01 -15.87 9.93
N PHE A 226 -13.81 -15.54 9.45
CA PHE A 226 -13.17 -14.24 9.64
C PHE A 226 -13.72 -13.17 8.67
N ASN A 227 -13.69 -11.90 9.06
CA ASN A 227 -14.21 -10.76 8.30
C ASN A 227 -15.64 -10.98 7.75
N THR A 228 -16.44 -11.81 8.43
CA THR A 228 -17.70 -12.34 7.93
C THR A 228 -18.87 -11.68 8.65
N VAL A 229 -19.86 -11.24 7.89
CA VAL A 229 -21.09 -10.67 8.46
C VAL A 229 -21.97 -11.81 8.96
N TYR A 230 -22.26 -11.79 10.25
CA TYR A 230 -23.20 -12.67 10.93
C TYR A 230 -24.49 -11.92 11.27
N ARG A 231 -25.62 -12.61 11.24
CA ARG A 231 -26.94 -12.10 11.62
C ARG A 231 -27.50 -12.89 12.80
N VAL A 232 -28.02 -12.18 13.78
CA VAL A 232 -28.84 -12.76 14.86
C VAL A 232 -30.30 -12.55 14.51
N ASP A 233 -31.10 -13.62 14.56
CA ASP A 233 -32.55 -13.57 14.49
C ASP A 233 -33.12 -13.94 15.88
N LEU A 234 -33.97 -13.09 16.46
CA LEU A 234 -34.70 -13.32 17.71
C LEU A 234 -36.21 -13.27 17.41
N LEU A 235 -36.89 -14.41 17.52
CA LEU A 235 -38.28 -14.55 17.12
C LEU A 235 -39.25 -13.98 18.16
N ALA A 236 -40.36 -13.41 17.69
CA ALA A 236 -41.40 -12.78 18.51
C ALA A 236 -42.06 -13.74 19.54
N THR A 237 -41.86 -15.04 19.40
CA THR A 237 -42.51 -16.09 20.20
C THR A 237 -41.84 -16.37 21.55
N ALA A 238 -40.71 -15.73 21.87
CA ALA A 238 -40.15 -15.69 23.23
C ALA A 238 -41.11 -14.97 24.20
N LYS A 239 -41.21 -15.42 25.46
CA LYS A 239 -42.20 -14.94 26.43
C LYS A 239 -41.62 -14.58 27.80
N ASP A 240 -42.37 -13.78 28.55
CA ASP A 240 -42.20 -13.59 29.98
C ASP A 240 -42.78 -14.76 30.82
N LEU A 241 -42.57 -14.71 32.14
CA LEU A 241 -43.19 -15.66 33.09
C LEU A 241 -44.72 -15.53 33.25
N ALA A 242 -45.34 -14.51 32.65
CA ALA A 242 -46.78 -14.25 32.67
C ALA A 242 -47.52 -14.76 31.42
N GLY A 243 -46.76 -15.17 30.39
CA GLY A 243 -47.21 -15.72 29.12
C GLY A 243 -47.22 -14.75 27.93
N ASN A 244 -46.82 -13.49 28.11
CA ASN A 244 -46.87 -12.48 27.05
C ASN A 244 -45.67 -12.62 26.09
N PRO A 245 -45.89 -12.65 24.76
CA PRO A 245 -44.81 -12.73 23.77
C PRO A 245 -44.15 -11.37 23.53
N LEU A 246 -42.93 -11.36 22.96
CA LEU A 246 -42.29 -10.13 22.46
C LEU A 246 -43.20 -9.42 21.44
N THR A 247 -43.22 -8.08 21.50
CA THR A 247 -44.06 -7.25 20.61
C THR A 247 -43.67 -7.32 19.13
N ALA A 248 -42.43 -7.69 18.82
CA ALA A 248 -41.90 -7.87 17.48
C ALA A 248 -40.76 -8.90 17.48
N ALA A 249 -40.44 -9.44 16.30
CA ALA A 249 -39.19 -10.15 16.09
C ALA A 249 -38.07 -9.13 15.85
N TYR A 250 -36.87 -9.42 16.35
CA TYR A 250 -35.69 -8.59 16.14
C TYR A 250 -34.67 -9.32 15.26
N ASN A 251 -34.01 -8.59 14.37
CA ASN A 251 -32.76 -9.06 13.78
C ASN A 251 -31.72 -7.94 13.78
N TRP A 252 -30.45 -8.32 13.79
CA TRP A 252 -29.33 -7.41 13.58
C TRP A 252 -28.10 -8.16 13.10
N THR A 253 -27.16 -7.44 12.50
CA THR A 253 -25.88 -7.97 12.05
C THR A 253 -24.71 -7.48 12.89
N PHE A 254 -23.62 -8.25 12.86
CA PHE A 254 -22.28 -7.87 13.30
C PHE A 254 -21.24 -8.52 12.37
N THR A 255 -20.01 -8.01 12.35
CA THR A 255 -18.92 -8.53 11.51
C THR A 255 -17.79 -9.04 12.40
N THR A 256 -17.38 -10.29 12.19
CA THR A 256 -16.22 -10.86 12.87
C THR A 256 -14.93 -10.16 12.48
N GLY A 257 -13.94 -10.19 13.38
CA GLY A 257 -12.59 -9.72 13.09
C GLY A 257 -11.82 -10.60 12.08
N PRO A 258 -10.57 -10.21 11.77
CA PRO A 258 -9.64 -11.04 11.00
C PRO A 258 -9.31 -12.34 11.75
N ALA A 259 -8.53 -13.22 11.10
CA ALA A 259 -8.06 -14.45 11.72
C ALA A 259 -7.25 -14.18 13.00
N PRO A 260 -7.27 -15.08 13.99
CA PRO A 260 -6.20 -15.18 14.98
C PRO A 260 -4.86 -15.28 14.25
N ASP A 261 -3.80 -14.69 14.81
CA ASP A 261 -2.49 -14.94 14.23
C ASP A 261 -2.12 -16.43 14.39
N LEU A 262 -1.46 -16.96 13.37
CA LEU A 262 -0.96 -18.33 13.28
C LEU A 262 0.49 -18.35 12.75
N VAL A 263 1.07 -17.16 12.52
CA VAL A 263 2.51 -17.01 12.31
C VAL A 263 3.20 -17.34 13.64
N GLN A 264 4.38 -17.96 13.57
CA GLN A 264 5.22 -18.12 14.74
C GLN A 264 6.13 -16.89 14.82
N PRO A 265 6.24 -16.22 15.99
CA PRO A 265 7.20 -15.14 16.12
C PRO A 265 8.59 -15.64 15.76
N THR A 266 9.31 -14.82 15.00
CA THR A 266 10.72 -15.01 14.67
C THR A 266 11.51 -13.88 15.33
N VAL A 267 12.79 -14.10 15.62
CA VAL A 267 13.68 -12.99 16.03
C VAL A 267 14.09 -12.22 14.78
N SER A 268 13.63 -10.97 14.68
CA SER A 268 13.86 -10.08 13.54
C SER A 268 15.17 -9.29 13.69
N PHE A 269 15.63 -9.06 14.91
CA PHE A 269 16.87 -8.33 15.21
C PHE A 269 17.42 -8.68 16.60
N VAL A 270 18.74 -8.66 16.74
CA VAL A 270 19.43 -8.71 18.05
C VAL A 270 20.56 -7.70 18.10
N SER A 271 20.72 -7.06 19.26
CA SER A 271 21.87 -6.21 19.60
C SER A 271 22.37 -6.60 20.98
N PRO A 272 23.67 -6.88 21.20
CA PRO A 272 24.71 -6.93 20.17
C PRO A 272 24.45 -8.05 19.15
N ALA A 273 24.81 -7.77 17.90
CA ALA A 273 24.69 -8.71 16.79
C ALA A 273 25.58 -9.97 17.01
N PRO A 274 25.30 -11.10 16.34
CA PRO A 274 26.11 -12.31 16.46
C PRO A 274 27.59 -12.08 16.14
N ASN A 275 28.45 -12.38 17.11
CA ASN A 275 29.91 -12.17 17.12
C ASN A 275 30.36 -10.69 17.16
N ALA A 276 29.49 -9.75 17.51
CA ALA A 276 29.86 -8.33 17.67
C ALA A 276 31.04 -8.14 18.64
N GLN A 277 31.91 -7.18 18.33
CA GLN A 277 33.14 -6.87 19.08
C GLN A 277 33.07 -5.46 19.67
N ASN A 278 33.84 -5.21 20.74
CA ASN A 278 33.93 -3.92 21.43
C ASN A 278 32.61 -3.38 22.02
N VAL A 279 31.67 -4.27 22.39
CA VAL A 279 30.40 -3.88 23.02
C VAL A 279 30.65 -3.14 24.34
N PRO A 280 30.03 -1.97 24.63
CA PRO A 280 30.21 -1.28 25.91
C PRO A 280 29.97 -2.19 27.11
N THR A 281 30.79 -2.09 28.16
CA THR A 281 30.69 -3.00 29.32
C THR A 281 29.40 -2.81 30.14
N ASN A 282 28.69 -1.70 29.94
CA ASN A 282 27.36 -1.42 30.49
C ASN A 282 26.22 -1.57 29.47
N GLY A 283 26.49 -2.13 28.27
CA GLY A 283 25.49 -2.33 27.23
C GLY A 283 24.43 -3.37 27.61
N ALA A 284 23.16 -3.02 27.42
CA ALA A 284 22.06 -3.96 27.45
C ALA A 284 22.00 -4.79 26.15
N VAL A 285 21.43 -6.00 26.24
CA VAL A 285 21.14 -6.86 25.09
C VAL A 285 19.66 -6.70 24.70
N SER A 286 19.40 -6.21 23.50
CA SER A 286 18.05 -6.02 22.94
C SER A 286 17.73 -7.09 21.90
N ILE A 287 16.49 -7.58 21.92
CA ILE A 287 15.93 -8.52 20.96
C ILE A 287 14.64 -7.91 20.41
N ALA A 288 14.45 -7.95 19.10
CA ALA A 288 13.17 -7.68 18.47
C ALA A 288 12.64 -8.92 17.75
N PHE A 289 11.32 -8.99 17.65
CA PHE A 289 10.56 -10.09 17.07
C PHE A 289 9.81 -9.62 15.82
N SER A 290 9.27 -10.55 15.01
CA SER A 290 8.43 -10.23 13.84
C SER A 290 7.12 -9.53 14.21
N GLU A 291 6.66 -9.71 15.45
CA GLU A 291 5.31 -9.40 15.91
C GLU A 291 5.28 -9.19 17.44
N PRO A 292 4.16 -8.74 18.03
CA PRO A 292 4.07 -8.48 19.47
C PRO A 292 4.12 -9.76 20.30
N ILE A 293 5.05 -9.80 21.27
CA ILE A 293 5.25 -10.95 22.16
C ILE A 293 4.50 -10.82 23.49
N ASN A 294 4.08 -11.95 24.04
CA ASN A 294 3.52 -12.02 25.37
C ASN A 294 4.63 -11.86 26.41
N CYS A 295 4.82 -10.64 26.90
CA CYS A 295 5.84 -10.29 27.88
C CYS A 295 5.81 -11.11 29.20
N ALA A 296 4.72 -11.80 29.53
CA ALA A 296 4.70 -12.74 30.66
C ALA A 296 5.53 -14.01 30.43
N THR A 297 5.91 -14.30 29.17
CA THR A 297 6.75 -15.45 28.77
C THR A 297 8.25 -15.14 28.73
N ILE A 298 8.65 -13.86 28.83
CA ILE A 298 10.06 -13.43 28.81
C ILE A 298 10.87 -13.82 30.06
N PRO A 299 10.36 -13.68 31.30
CA PRO A 299 11.13 -13.97 32.51
C PRO A 299 11.60 -15.43 32.58
N GLY A 300 12.91 -15.65 32.52
CA GLY A 300 13.54 -16.97 32.51
C GLY A 300 13.71 -17.60 31.12
N SER A 301 13.21 -16.95 30.06
CA SER A 301 13.35 -17.42 28.67
C SER A 301 14.52 -16.79 27.91
N ILE A 302 15.22 -15.82 28.52
CA ILE A 302 16.46 -15.21 28.00
C ILE A 302 17.52 -15.34 29.08
N VAL A 303 18.69 -15.85 28.71
CA VAL A 303 19.84 -16.09 29.62
C VAL A 303 21.10 -15.52 28.98
N LEU A 304 21.93 -14.83 29.77
CA LEU A 304 23.25 -14.33 29.39
C LEU A 304 24.33 -15.03 30.23
N ASP A 305 25.34 -15.60 29.57
CA ASP A 305 26.40 -16.38 30.23
C ASP A 305 27.79 -15.98 29.72
N ASP A 306 28.76 -15.87 30.62
CA ASP A 306 30.20 -15.78 30.29
C ASP A 306 30.84 -17.16 30.04
N ASN A 307 30.12 -18.25 30.34
CA ASN A 307 30.57 -19.62 30.16
C ASN A 307 29.39 -20.56 29.81
N PRO A 308 29.29 -21.08 28.57
CA PRO A 308 28.18 -21.94 28.15
C PRO A 308 28.14 -23.32 28.84
N LEU A 309 29.10 -23.65 29.71
CA LEU A 309 29.06 -24.84 30.57
C LEU A 309 28.38 -24.59 31.93
N LEU A 310 28.03 -23.35 32.27
CA LEU A 310 27.41 -22.94 33.53
C LEU A 310 26.25 -21.96 33.25
N PRO A 311 25.07 -22.43 32.81
CA PRO A 311 23.98 -21.54 32.46
C PRO A 311 23.39 -20.79 33.66
N GLY A 312 23.16 -19.49 33.50
CA GLY A 312 22.66 -18.56 34.51
C GLY A 312 23.73 -17.79 35.30
N THR A 313 24.95 -17.58 34.77
CA THR A 313 26.00 -16.86 35.54
C THR A 313 25.78 -15.36 35.63
N ILE A 314 25.24 -14.70 34.59
CA ILE A 314 25.08 -13.24 34.59
C ILE A 314 23.66 -12.87 35.00
N ALA A 315 23.53 -12.14 36.11
CA ALA A 315 22.26 -11.61 36.56
C ALA A 315 21.90 -10.31 35.80
N GLY A 316 20.67 -10.22 35.30
CA GLY A 316 20.16 -9.05 34.58
C GLY A 316 18.67 -8.82 34.82
N ASN A 317 18.24 -7.58 34.63
CA ASN A 317 16.82 -7.22 34.56
C ASN A 317 16.29 -7.53 33.15
N LEU A 318 15.10 -8.13 33.08
CA LEU A 318 14.40 -8.38 31.81
C LEU A 318 13.27 -7.37 31.61
N GLY A 319 13.36 -6.57 30.54
CA GLY A 319 12.30 -5.71 30.03
C GLY A 319 11.61 -6.35 28.82
N CYS A 320 10.36 -5.96 28.55
CA CYS A 320 9.63 -6.35 27.35
C CYS A 320 8.53 -5.33 27.04
N THR A 321 8.41 -4.96 25.76
CA THR A 321 7.46 -3.97 25.25
C THR A 321 7.11 -4.29 23.79
N GLY A 322 5.86 -4.69 23.53
CA GLY A 322 5.36 -4.94 22.16
C GLY A 322 6.16 -6.03 21.44
N THR A 323 6.84 -5.66 20.34
CA THR A 323 7.68 -6.56 19.53
C THR A 323 9.11 -6.72 20.07
N THR A 324 9.41 -6.30 21.31
CA THR A 324 10.80 -6.23 21.82
C THR A 324 10.96 -6.77 23.24
N ALA A 325 12.14 -7.33 23.52
CA ALA A 325 12.62 -7.69 24.86
C ALA A 325 14.05 -7.16 25.08
N THR A 326 14.41 -6.86 26.32
CA THR A 326 15.74 -6.37 26.68
C THR A 326 16.27 -7.09 27.93
N PHE A 327 17.55 -7.46 27.93
CA PHE A 327 18.31 -7.94 29.08
C PHE A 327 19.33 -6.88 29.46
N THR A 328 19.14 -6.24 30.61
CA THR A 328 20.09 -5.23 31.15
C THR A 328 20.89 -5.86 32.29
N PRO A 329 22.22 -6.07 32.15
CA PRO A 329 23.05 -6.61 33.21
C PRO A 329 22.94 -5.82 34.52
N LEU A 330 22.80 -6.52 35.66
CA LEU A 330 22.73 -5.88 36.99
C LEU A 330 24.08 -5.38 37.51
N ALA A 331 25.17 -5.86 36.90
CA ALA A 331 26.53 -5.40 37.13
C ALA A 331 27.19 -5.13 35.77
N VAL A 332 28.14 -4.19 35.75
CA VAL A 332 28.97 -3.92 34.58
C VAL A 332 29.70 -5.20 34.16
N LEU A 333 29.55 -5.59 32.90
CA LEU A 333 30.19 -6.77 32.31
C LEU A 333 31.71 -6.64 32.36
N ALA A 334 32.41 -7.76 32.47
CA ALA A 334 33.86 -7.78 32.42
C ALA A 334 34.35 -7.30 31.04
N PRO A 335 35.40 -6.46 30.96
CA PRO A 335 35.92 -5.96 29.67
C PRO A 335 36.65 -7.06 28.89
N ASN A 336 36.64 -6.97 27.56
CA ASN A 336 37.28 -7.94 26.65
C ASN A 336 36.83 -9.40 26.86
N THR A 337 35.60 -9.61 27.33
CA THR A 337 35.03 -10.91 27.69
C THR A 337 33.98 -11.32 26.67
N VAL A 338 33.96 -12.60 26.30
CA VAL A 338 32.94 -13.17 25.41
C VAL A 338 31.74 -13.61 26.24
N TYR A 339 30.57 -13.11 25.88
CA TYR A 339 29.28 -13.52 26.44
C TYR A 339 28.49 -14.29 25.39
N THR A 340 27.62 -15.20 25.85
CA THR A 340 26.67 -15.98 25.06
C THR A 340 25.26 -15.61 25.51
N LEU A 341 24.37 -15.21 24.60
CA LEU A 341 22.94 -15.15 24.89
C LEU A 341 22.25 -16.41 24.37
N THR A 342 21.38 -16.99 25.19
CA THR A 342 20.51 -18.12 24.85
C THR A 342 19.06 -17.73 25.04
N ILE A 343 18.21 -18.08 24.07
CA ILE A 343 16.75 -17.96 24.17
C ILE A 343 16.16 -19.36 24.35
N ALA A 344 15.47 -19.59 25.47
CA ALA A 344 14.72 -20.83 25.71
C ALA A 344 13.33 -20.74 25.07
N GLY A 345 12.88 -21.85 24.46
CA GLY A 345 11.66 -21.93 23.65
C GLY A 345 10.33 -21.90 24.42
N ALA A 346 10.18 -20.98 25.36
CA ALA A 346 8.94 -20.72 26.09
C ALA A 346 8.31 -19.35 25.77
N ILE A 347 8.98 -18.52 24.95
CA ILE A 347 8.44 -17.24 24.46
C ILE A 347 7.29 -17.50 23.48
N THR A 348 6.21 -16.72 23.58
CA THR A 348 5.09 -16.73 22.61
C THR A 348 4.74 -15.32 22.12
N ASP A 349 3.99 -15.23 21.03
CA ASP A 349 3.22 -14.04 20.66
C ASP A 349 2.08 -13.76 21.67
N LEU A 350 1.23 -12.76 21.39
CA LEU A 350 0.01 -12.48 22.15
C LEU A 350 -1.12 -13.51 21.98
N PHE A 351 -1.08 -14.38 20.96
CA PHE A 351 -2.10 -15.42 20.69
C PHE A 351 -1.69 -16.84 21.16
N ASN A 352 -0.48 -16.98 21.71
CA ASN A 352 0.18 -18.19 22.21
C ASN A 352 0.87 -19.08 21.13
N ASN A 353 1.16 -18.56 19.95
CA ASN A 353 2.08 -19.16 18.98
C ASN A 353 3.52 -19.12 19.55
N PRO A 354 4.26 -20.25 19.56
CA PRO A 354 5.60 -20.30 20.13
C PRO A 354 6.64 -19.65 19.23
N LEU A 355 7.68 -19.07 19.84
CA LEU A 355 8.84 -18.52 19.14
C LEU A 355 9.58 -19.59 18.32
N THR A 356 9.82 -19.28 17.05
CA THR A 356 10.69 -20.05 16.15
C THR A 356 12.07 -20.22 16.78
N ALA A 357 12.57 -21.46 16.85
CA ALA A 357 13.77 -21.79 17.62
C ALA A 357 15.01 -20.97 17.21
N VAL A 358 15.56 -20.21 18.17
CA VAL A 358 16.68 -19.29 17.94
C VAL A 358 17.99 -19.94 18.40
N PRO A 359 19.02 -20.05 17.54
CA PRO A 359 20.35 -20.47 17.97
C PRO A 359 20.97 -19.49 18.97
N PRO A 360 21.69 -19.95 20.01
CA PRO A 360 22.44 -19.06 20.89
C PRO A 360 23.56 -18.35 20.11
N TRP A 361 23.83 -17.09 20.44
CA TRP A 361 24.88 -16.29 19.80
C TRP A 361 25.78 -15.62 20.83
N THR A 362 26.95 -15.18 20.38
CA THR A 362 27.96 -14.55 21.24
C THR A 362 28.20 -13.08 20.91
N PHE A 363 28.79 -12.34 21.84
CA PHE A 363 29.39 -11.03 21.60
C PHE A 363 30.58 -10.80 22.54
N THR A 364 31.47 -9.87 22.22
CA THR A 364 32.65 -9.53 23.01
C THR A 364 32.60 -8.08 23.48
N THR A 365 32.76 -7.87 24.78
CA THR A 365 32.82 -6.52 25.37
C THR A 365 34.12 -5.79 25.02
N GLY A 366 34.05 -4.46 24.98
CA GLY A 366 35.21 -3.58 24.84
C GLY A 366 35.91 -3.27 26.18
N PRO A 367 36.81 -2.27 26.19
CA PRO A 367 37.59 -1.91 27.37
C PRO A 367 36.88 -0.94 28.34
N ALA A 368 35.72 -0.37 27.98
CA ALA A 368 35.10 0.75 28.69
C ALA A 368 33.55 0.75 28.63
N PRO A 369 32.88 1.44 29.57
CA PRO A 369 31.46 1.76 29.50
C PRO A 369 31.18 2.98 28.61
N ASP A 370 29.95 3.11 28.10
CA ASP A 370 29.46 4.33 27.45
C ASP A 370 28.96 5.37 28.47
N LEU A 371 29.05 6.65 28.10
CA LEU A 371 28.71 7.86 28.88
C LEU A 371 28.20 9.01 27.97
N THR A 372 27.92 8.73 26.70
CA THR A 372 27.51 9.74 25.69
C THR A 372 26.02 10.08 25.85
N GLN A 373 25.58 11.30 25.53
CA GLN A 373 24.16 11.67 25.60
C GLN A 373 23.51 11.64 24.21
N PRO A 374 22.34 10.99 24.06
CA PRO A 374 21.61 11.02 22.81
C PRO A 374 21.18 12.44 22.45
N THR A 375 21.35 12.76 21.18
CA THR A 375 20.93 14.01 20.54
C THR A 375 19.91 13.71 19.44
N VAL A 376 19.23 14.73 18.91
CA VAL A 376 18.20 14.56 17.87
C VAL A 376 18.82 14.82 16.50
N THR A 377 18.60 13.89 15.58
CA THR A 377 19.09 13.97 14.20
C THR A 377 18.01 14.40 13.21
N PHE A 378 16.73 14.07 13.45
CA PHE A 378 15.63 14.40 12.54
C PHE A 378 14.25 14.41 13.22
N THR A 379 13.26 15.11 12.65
CA THR A 379 11.84 15.08 13.08
C THR A 379 10.87 15.14 11.89
N VAL A 380 9.70 14.51 12.04
CA VAL A 380 8.57 14.54 11.11
C VAL A 380 7.30 14.94 11.87
N PRO A 381 6.43 15.81 11.33
CA PRO A 381 6.74 16.78 10.28
C PRO A 381 7.95 17.63 10.65
N ALA A 382 8.65 18.16 9.65
CA ALA A 382 9.78 19.08 9.89
C ALA A 382 9.33 20.29 10.72
N ALA A 383 10.25 20.86 11.51
CA ALA A 383 9.95 21.93 12.43
C ALA A 383 9.31 23.15 11.73
N ASN A 384 8.06 23.44 12.09
CA ASN A 384 7.19 24.49 11.58
C ASN A 384 6.62 24.24 10.16
N ALA A 385 6.53 22.98 9.72
CA ALA A 385 5.82 22.61 8.49
C ALA A 385 4.33 23.05 8.52
N ILE A 386 3.79 23.41 7.35
CA ILE A 386 2.41 23.90 7.18
C ILE A 386 1.65 23.10 6.12
N GLY A 387 0.31 23.14 6.15
CA GLY A 387 -0.54 22.44 5.18
C GLY A 387 -0.56 20.92 5.35
N VAL A 388 -0.08 20.40 6.49
CA VAL A 388 0.10 18.96 6.72
C VAL A 388 -1.25 18.23 6.73
N GLY A 389 -1.32 17.02 6.16
CA GLY A 389 -2.53 16.20 6.20
C GLY A 389 -3.00 15.94 7.64
N VAL A 390 -4.32 15.92 7.85
CA VAL A 390 -4.94 15.67 9.17
C VAL A 390 -4.74 14.24 9.70
N ASN A 391 -4.08 13.39 8.92
CA ASN A 391 -3.80 11.97 9.13
C ASN A 391 -2.30 11.69 9.42
N VAL A 392 -1.54 12.67 9.93
CA VAL A 392 -0.09 12.57 10.15
C VAL A 392 0.30 11.99 11.52
N ASN A 393 1.35 11.17 11.54
CA ASN A 393 1.97 10.59 12.74
C ASN A 393 3.36 11.21 13.01
N PRO A 394 3.53 12.08 14.02
CA PRO A 394 4.83 12.70 14.32
C PRO A 394 5.92 11.69 14.70
N THR A 395 7.13 11.87 14.17
CA THR A 395 8.29 10.96 14.35
C THR A 395 9.54 11.75 14.74
N ILE A 396 10.45 11.13 15.48
CA ILE A 396 11.74 11.67 15.89
C ILE A 396 12.84 10.63 15.67
N VAL A 397 14.06 11.08 15.35
CA VAL A 397 15.26 10.25 15.21
C VAL A 397 16.38 10.80 16.09
N PHE A 398 17.13 9.91 16.71
CA PHE A 398 18.18 10.15 17.69
C PHE A 398 19.56 9.81 17.10
N SER A 399 20.64 10.23 17.77
CA SER A 399 22.03 9.94 17.35
C SER A 399 22.49 8.50 17.66
N GLU A 400 21.78 7.79 18.53
CA GLU A 400 22.18 6.48 19.06
C GLU A 400 20.97 5.67 19.57
N PRO A 401 21.11 4.35 19.85
CA PRO A 401 19.97 3.49 20.19
C PRO A 401 19.39 3.76 21.58
N MET A 402 18.13 4.18 21.62
CA MET A 402 17.39 4.47 22.84
C MET A 402 16.94 3.21 23.59
N ALA A 403 16.90 3.28 24.91
CA ALA A 403 16.17 2.30 25.70
C ALA A 403 14.67 2.51 25.45
N CYS A 404 14.07 1.78 24.52
CA CYS A 404 12.70 2.07 24.08
C CYS A 404 11.62 2.02 25.18
N ALA A 405 11.84 1.31 26.29
CA ALA A 405 10.97 1.41 27.47
C ALA A 405 10.93 2.82 28.09
N SER A 406 12.01 3.59 27.95
CA SER A 406 12.10 5.01 28.32
C SER A 406 11.44 5.94 27.30
N VAL A 407 11.26 5.51 26.04
CA VAL A 407 10.70 6.32 24.94
C VAL A 407 9.22 5.95 24.73
N ASN A 408 8.37 6.56 25.55
CA ASN A 408 6.98 6.20 25.75
C ASN A 408 6.10 7.48 25.80
N ASN A 409 4.79 7.33 26.01
CA ASN A 409 3.84 8.46 26.04
C ASN A 409 4.02 9.46 27.21
N ALA A 410 4.95 9.23 28.15
CA ALA A 410 5.37 10.22 29.14
C ALA A 410 6.66 10.96 28.74
N SER A 411 7.53 10.37 27.93
CA SER A 411 8.76 11.01 27.45
C SER A 411 8.62 11.67 26.08
N PHE A 412 7.87 11.09 25.13
CA PHE A 412 7.49 11.67 23.84
C PHE A 412 5.98 11.95 23.81
N ARG A 413 5.60 13.21 23.61
CA ARG A 413 4.21 13.71 23.68
C ARG A 413 3.90 14.71 22.57
N VAL A 414 2.61 14.83 22.22
CA VAL A 414 2.07 15.83 21.29
C VAL A 414 0.93 16.58 21.96
N ARG A 415 0.81 17.89 21.71
CA ARG A 415 -0.27 18.75 22.22
C ARG A 415 -0.73 19.78 21.19
N LEU A 416 -1.98 20.23 21.33
CA LEU A 416 -2.48 21.42 20.66
C LEU A 416 -1.76 22.66 21.22
N GLN A 417 -1.18 23.51 20.37
CA GLN A 417 -0.42 24.67 20.87
C GLN A 417 -1.34 25.68 21.60
N ALA A 418 -2.60 25.80 21.16
CA ALA A 418 -3.62 26.62 21.79
C ALA A 418 -4.11 26.10 23.16
N THR A 419 -3.65 24.94 23.64
CA THR A 419 -3.99 24.41 24.98
C THR A 419 -2.74 23.90 25.71
N PRO A 420 -1.85 24.82 26.16
CA PRO A 420 -0.60 24.43 26.82
C PRO A 420 -0.82 23.54 28.04
N GLY A 421 -0.01 22.48 28.17
CA GLY A 421 -0.05 21.52 29.28
C GLY A 421 -1.06 20.38 29.13
N VAL A 422 -1.98 20.43 28.15
CA VAL A 422 -2.87 19.31 27.80
C VAL A 422 -2.33 18.58 26.58
N TYR A 423 -1.95 17.31 26.75
CA TYR A 423 -1.43 16.46 25.67
C TYR A 423 -2.54 15.59 25.08
N LEU A 424 -2.39 15.26 23.79
CA LEU A 424 -3.28 14.35 23.10
C LEU A 424 -3.09 12.90 23.61
N ALA A 425 -4.13 12.08 23.48
CA ALA A 425 -4.02 10.64 23.73
C ALA A 425 -3.46 9.95 22.48
N GLY A 426 -2.52 9.04 22.68
CA GLY A 426 -1.81 8.31 21.64
C GLY A 426 -0.77 7.35 22.19
N SER A 427 -0.25 6.49 21.32
CA SER A 427 0.83 5.55 21.63
C SER A 427 2.17 6.06 21.10
N VAL A 428 3.28 5.45 21.56
CA VAL A 428 4.62 5.71 21.06
C VAL A 428 5.26 4.37 20.70
N ASN A 429 5.66 4.23 19.44
CA ASN A 429 6.45 3.09 18.96
C ASN A 429 7.91 3.54 18.82
N CYS A 430 8.81 2.95 19.58
CA CYS A 430 10.25 3.23 19.51
C CYS A 430 11.00 2.04 18.88
N PHE A 431 11.93 2.34 17.99
CA PHE A 431 12.73 1.36 17.25
C PHE A 431 14.20 1.82 17.17
N GLY A 432 15.03 1.36 18.11
CA GLY A 432 16.46 1.68 18.13
C GLY A 432 16.72 3.18 18.24
N THR A 433 17.16 3.82 17.16
CA THR A 433 17.45 5.26 17.11
C THR A 433 16.24 6.12 16.72
N SER A 434 15.00 5.62 16.71
CA SER A 434 13.82 6.43 16.35
C SER A 434 12.59 6.15 17.20
N ALA A 435 11.62 7.06 17.16
CA ALA A 435 10.29 6.83 17.71
C ALA A 435 9.19 7.60 16.96
N THR A 436 8.01 7.02 16.85
CA THR A 436 6.81 7.61 16.24
C THR A 436 5.69 7.69 17.27
N TRP A 437 5.08 8.86 17.42
CA TRP A 437 3.85 9.08 18.18
C TRP A 437 2.65 8.91 17.25
N ILE A 438 1.69 8.08 17.66
CA ILE A 438 0.52 7.71 16.86
C ILE A 438 -0.74 8.19 17.61
N PRO A 439 -1.65 8.95 16.97
CA PRO A 439 -2.91 9.36 17.59
C PRO A 439 -3.74 8.16 18.05
N ASP A 440 -4.41 8.28 19.20
CA ASP A 440 -5.42 7.31 19.61
C ASP A 440 -6.61 7.37 18.63
N PRO A 441 -6.96 6.28 17.92
CA PRO A 441 -7.97 6.33 16.87
C PRO A 441 -9.42 6.45 17.38
N VAL A 442 -9.65 6.33 18.70
CA VAL A 442 -10.96 6.48 19.33
C VAL A 442 -11.11 7.87 19.95
N LEU A 443 -10.03 8.40 20.54
CA LEU A 443 -10.02 9.69 21.24
C LEU A 443 -9.55 10.87 20.36
N ASN A 444 -8.73 10.61 19.33
CA ASN A 444 -8.16 11.59 18.41
C ASN A 444 -8.13 11.04 16.96
N PRO A 445 -9.29 10.65 16.37
CA PRO A 445 -9.36 9.91 15.11
C PRO A 445 -8.72 10.60 13.89
N THR A 446 -8.68 11.94 13.89
CA THR A 446 -7.85 12.77 13.02
C THR A 446 -7.38 14.00 13.80
N LEU A 447 -6.29 14.62 13.35
CA LEU A 447 -5.96 15.98 13.78
C LEU A 447 -6.97 16.98 13.22
N ALA A 448 -7.19 18.11 13.89
CA ALA A 448 -8.11 19.14 13.40
C ALA A 448 -7.53 19.87 12.19
N PHE A 449 -8.38 20.41 11.31
CA PHE A 449 -7.97 21.21 10.15
C PHE A 449 -7.31 22.54 10.56
N ASN A 450 -6.38 23.05 9.74
CA ASN A 450 -5.72 24.36 9.91
C ASN A 450 -5.16 24.63 11.33
N THR A 451 -4.70 23.58 12.02
CA THR A 451 -4.44 23.58 13.47
C THR A 451 -2.96 23.37 13.76
N LEU A 452 -2.43 24.18 14.69
CA LEU A 452 -1.02 24.22 15.09
C LEU A 452 -0.76 23.35 16.33
N TYR A 453 0.05 22.32 16.16
CA TYR A 453 0.47 21.36 17.18
C TYR A 453 1.92 21.57 17.60
N THR A 454 2.25 21.13 18.81
CA THR A 454 3.63 21.04 19.34
C THR A 454 3.91 19.60 19.76
N ALA A 455 5.00 19.03 19.26
CA ALA A 455 5.55 17.75 19.69
C ALA A 455 6.78 17.98 20.59
N GLU A 456 6.95 17.15 21.62
CA GLU A 456 7.91 17.34 22.70
C GLU A 456 8.54 16.02 23.13
N VAL A 457 9.88 15.98 23.26
CA VAL A 457 10.61 14.86 23.88
C VAL A 457 11.45 15.38 25.03
N ASN A 458 11.34 14.74 26.20
CA ASN A 458 12.01 15.15 27.43
C ASN A 458 13.03 14.12 27.93
N ALA A 459 13.87 14.54 28.89
CA ALA A 459 14.95 13.76 29.50
C ALA A 459 14.54 12.45 30.21
N GLY A 460 13.24 12.12 30.25
CA GLY A 460 12.77 10.78 30.58
C GLY A 460 13.03 9.73 29.49
N ALA A 461 13.37 10.16 28.26
CA ALA A 461 13.93 9.31 27.22
C ALA A 461 15.45 9.21 27.37
N THR A 462 15.99 8.00 27.36
CA THR A 462 17.42 7.70 27.54
C THR A 462 17.94 6.78 26.44
N ASP A 463 19.26 6.77 26.25
CA ASP A 463 19.96 5.71 25.50
C ASP A 463 19.76 4.32 26.17
N SER A 464 20.35 3.29 25.55
CA SER A 464 20.36 1.91 26.05
C SER A 464 21.20 1.70 27.34
N VAL A 465 21.75 2.77 27.92
CA VAL A 465 22.73 2.80 29.02
C VAL A 465 22.27 3.71 30.20
N ASN A 466 21.15 4.43 30.03
CA ASN A 466 20.53 5.42 30.92
C ASN A 466 21.12 6.85 30.87
N ASN A 467 21.88 7.22 29.83
CA ASN A 467 22.20 8.61 29.55
C ASN A 467 20.95 9.32 28.96
N PRO A 468 20.47 10.42 29.57
CA PRO A 468 19.25 11.09 29.13
C PRO A 468 19.48 11.93 27.88
N ILE A 469 18.44 12.03 27.04
CA ILE A 469 18.42 12.94 25.89
C ILE A 469 18.44 14.41 26.34
N VAL A 470 19.06 15.28 25.54
CA VAL A 470 18.81 16.71 25.61
C VAL A 470 17.34 16.98 25.19
N PRO A 471 16.49 17.58 26.04
CA PRO A 471 15.08 17.82 25.73
C PRO A 471 14.87 18.69 24.49
N ILE A 472 13.84 18.38 23.69
CA ILE A 472 13.50 19.08 22.44
C ILE A 472 11.99 19.32 22.31
N THR A 473 11.61 20.36 21.57
CA THR A 473 10.23 20.58 21.11
C THR A 473 10.22 21.10 19.66
N TRP A 474 9.19 20.77 18.89
CA TRP A 474 8.97 21.32 17.54
C TRP A 474 7.47 21.48 17.24
N ASN A 475 7.12 22.29 16.23
CA ASN A 475 5.73 22.58 15.87
C ASN A 475 5.38 22.12 14.44
N PHE A 476 4.09 22.00 14.12
CA PHE A 476 3.58 21.86 12.74
C PHE A 476 2.09 22.26 12.63
N THR A 477 1.63 22.63 11.43
CA THR A 477 0.26 23.10 11.15
C THR A 477 -0.42 22.25 10.06
N THR A 478 -1.65 21.80 10.30
CA THR A 478 -2.44 21.02 9.34
C THR A 478 -3.12 21.85 8.24
N GLY A 479 -3.69 21.19 7.21
CA GLY A 479 -4.45 21.80 6.09
C GLY A 479 -5.98 21.80 6.23
N PRO A 480 -6.74 22.18 5.17
CA PRO A 480 -8.14 22.60 5.29
C PRO A 480 -9.26 21.56 5.09
N GLY A 481 -9.13 20.52 4.25
CA GLY A 481 -10.19 19.51 4.04
C GLY A 481 -10.20 18.78 2.67
N PRO A 482 -11.24 17.95 2.38
CA PRO A 482 -11.50 17.25 1.09
C PRO A 482 -12.34 18.06 0.03
N ASP A 483 -12.87 17.39 -1.02
CA ASP A 483 -13.09 17.88 -2.43
C ASP A 483 -14.56 18.14 -2.96
N LEU A 484 -14.77 18.73 -4.16
CA LEU A 484 -16.06 19.23 -4.78
C LEU A 484 -16.14 19.26 -6.37
N THR A 485 -17.35 19.26 -7.01
CA THR A 485 -17.56 19.25 -8.52
C THR A 485 -18.88 19.92 -9.06
N PRO A 486 -19.01 20.36 -10.37
CA PRO A 486 -20.25 20.94 -11.02
C PRO A 486 -20.75 20.38 -12.42
N PRO A 487 -21.99 20.72 -12.91
CA PRO A 487 -22.78 20.04 -14.00
C PRO A 487 -22.80 20.62 -15.44
N SER A 488 -23.20 19.85 -16.47
CA SER A 488 -23.38 20.27 -17.90
C SER A 488 -24.49 19.54 -18.72
N VAL A 489 -24.65 19.89 -20.03
CA VAL A 489 -25.69 19.31 -20.94
C VAL A 489 -25.13 18.16 -21.79
N ALA A 490 -25.83 17.02 -21.81
CA ALA A 490 -25.36 15.79 -22.48
C ALA A 490 -25.91 15.60 -23.92
N PHE A 491 -27.23 15.65 -24.15
CA PHE A 491 -27.82 15.54 -25.51
C PHE A 491 -29.28 16.05 -25.59
N VAL A 492 -29.79 16.16 -26.83
CA VAL A 492 -31.16 16.62 -27.16
C VAL A 492 -31.79 15.84 -28.32
N THR A 493 -33.12 15.73 -28.32
CA THR A 493 -33.91 15.05 -29.36
C THR A 493 -35.21 15.84 -29.64
N PRO A 494 -35.59 16.14 -30.90
CA PRO A 494 -34.84 15.91 -32.13
C PRO A 494 -33.48 16.61 -32.09
N ALA A 495 -32.47 15.98 -32.70
CA ALA A 495 -31.13 16.52 -32.78
C ALA A 495 -31.12 17.84 -33.58
N ASN A 496 -30.15 18.72 -33.31
CA ASN A 496 -30.07 20.04 -33.90
C ASN A 496 -30.09 20.00 -35.44
N GLY A 497 -31.10 20.61 -36.05
CA GLY A 497 -31.34 20.64 -37.50
C GLY A 497 -32.14 19.45 -38.08
N ALA A 498 -32.72 18.57 -37.26
CA ALA A 498 -33.51 17.43 -37.73
C ALA A 498 -34.76 17.84 -38.54
N LEU A 499 -35.07 17.09 -39.61
CA LEU A 499 -36.16 17.38 -40.55
C LEU A 499 -37.19 16.25 -40.63
N GLY A 500 -38.43 16.57 -41.04
CA GLY A 500 -39.47 15.58 -41.34
C GLY A 500 -40.16 14.94 -40.13
N VAL A 501 -39.94 15.46 -38.92
CA VAL A 501 -40.51 14.95 -37.66
C VAL A 501 -42.04 14.96 -37.70
N ALA A 502 -42.73 13.87 -37.34
CA ALA A 502 -44.20 13.85 -37.36
C ALA A 502 -44.79 15.02 -36.53
N VAL A 503 -45.84 15.68 -37.02
CA VAL A 503 -46.43 16.89 -36.39
C VAL A 503 -47.00 16.68 -34.96
N ASN A 504 -47.16 15.43 -34.54
CA ASN A 504 -47.53 15.00 -33.20
C ASN A 504 -46.35 14.41 -32.38
N GLY A 505 -45.10 14.61 -32.81
CA GLY A 505 -43.89 14.26 -32.07
C GLY A 505 -43.50 15.28 -31.00
N GLY A 506 -42.82 14.82 -29.95
CA GLY A 506 -42.32 15.64 -28.83
C GLY A 506 -40.80 15.87 -28.85
N VAL A 507 -40.30 16.60 -27.84
CA VAL A 507 -38.89 17.00 -27.68
C VAL A 507 -38.36 16.53 -26.30
N SER A 508 -37.06 16.21 -26.21
CA SER A 508 -36.37 15.76 -24.99
C SER A 508 -34.95 16.28 -24.87
N ILE A 509 -34.42 16.31 -23.64
CA ILE A 509 -33.13 16.88 -23.22
C ILE A 509 -32.52 15.97 -22.14
N ALA A 510 -31.20 15.84 -22.10
CA ALA A 510 -30.45 15.18 -21.03
C ALA A 510 -29.23 16.01 -20.58
N PHE A 511 -28.89 15.91 -19.31
CA PHE A 511 -27.74 16.53 -18.61
C PHE A 511 -26.80 15.41 -18.09
N ASP A 512 -25.54 15.74 -17.78
CA ASP A 512 -24.56 14.75 -17.31
C ASP A 512 -24.80 14.31 -15.86
N GLU A 513 -25.29 15.20 -14.99
CA GLU A 513 -25.71 14.88 -13.62
C GLU A 513 -27.12 15.38 -13.26
N THR A 514 -27.54 15.17 -12.02
CA THR A 514 -28.95 15.30 -11.60
C THR A 514 -29.36 16.75 -11.40
N MET A 515 -30.31 17.23 -12.21
CA MET A 515 -30.73 18.63 -12.19
C MET A 515 -31.80 18.92 -11.14
N ASN A 516 -31.73 20.11 -10.52
CA ASN A 516 -32.77 20.66 -9.68
C ASN A 516 -33.97 21.07 -10.55
N CYS A 517 -34.93 20.16 -10.71
CA CYS A 517 -36.14 20.38 -11.52
C CYS A 517 -36.96 21.63 -11.14
N GLY A 518 -36.81 22.17 -9.93
CA GLY A 518 -37.42 23.45 -9.54
C GLY A 518 -36.84 24.65 -10.31
N SER A 519 -35.55 24.61 -10.63
CA SER A 519 -34.89 25.61 -11.48
C SER A 519 -35.19 25.41 -12.97
N VAL A 520 -35.26 24.14 -13.42
CA VAL A 520 -35.54 23.75 -14.81
C VAL A 520 -36.88 24.30 -15.31
N LEU A 521 -37.94 24.20 -14.50
CA LEU A 521 -39.31 24.57 -14.90
C LEU A 521 -39.50 26.07 -15.23
N GLY A 522 -38.57 26.94 -14.80
CA GLY A 522 -38.56 28.36 -15.16
C GLY A 522 -37.49 28.75 -16.20
N GLY A 523 -36.67 27.79 -16.66
CA GLY A 523 -35.43 28.07 -17.40
C GLY A 523 -35.41 27.64 -18.87
N ILE A 524 -36.53 27.16 -19.44
CA ILE A 524 -36.58 26.57 -20.80
C ILE A 524 -37.73 27.15 -21.62
N THR A 525 -37.48 27.47 -22.90
CA THR A 525 -38.47 28.08 -23.83
C THR A 525 -38.40 27.50 -25.25
N LEU A 526 -39.53 27.47 -25.97
CA LEU A 526 -39.67 27.11 -27.39
C LEU A 526 -40.19 28.30 -28.20
N ASP A 527 -39.60 28.55 -29.37
CA ASP A 527 -39.86 29.70 -30.27
C ASP A 527 -39.98 29.23 -31.73
N ASP A 528 -40.72 29.95 -32.57
CA ASP A 528 -40.91 29.67 -34.00
C ASP A 528 -40.47 30.80 -34.97
N ASP A 529 -40.19 32.02 -34.48
CA ASP A 529 -39.47 33.06 -35.22
C ASP A 529 -38.51 33.86 -34.33
N PRO A 530 -37.21 33.48 -34.28
CA PRO A 530 -36.21 34.12 -33.42
C PRO A 530 -35.83 35.55 -33.84
N LEU A 531 -36.41 36.12 -34.92
CA LEU A 531 -36.15 37.49 -35.35
C LEU A 531 -37.21 38.50 -34.87
N THR A 532 -38.40 38.04 -34.46
CA THR A 532 -39.43 38.88 -33.82
C THR A 532 -39.99 38.20 -32.58
N PRO A 533 -39.35 38.35 -31.40
CA PRO A 533 -39.54 37.49 -30.22
C PRO A 533 -40.80 37.82 -29.41
N ALA A 534 -41.96 37.85 -30.06
CA ALA A 534 -43.25 38.28 -29.49
C ALA A 534 -44.18 37.12 -29.12
N THR A 535 -43.93 35.90 -29.62
CA THR A 535 -44.87 34.76 -29.53
C THR A 535 -44.16 33.43 -29.27
N LEU A 536 -43.78 33.17 -28.02
CA LEU A 536 -43.30 31.84 -27.62
C LEU A 536 -44.40 30.77 -27.77
N VAL A 537 -44.00 29.56 -28.19
CA VAL A 537 -44.91 28.43 -28.39
C VAL A 537 -45.26 27.79 -27.03
N PRO A 538 -46.55 27.65 -26.66
CA PRO A 538 -46.92 27.05 -25.38
C PRO A 538 -46.52 25.58 -25.26
N ILE A 539 -45.66 25.27 -24.30
CA ILE A 539 -45.13 23.92 -24.03
C ILE A 539 -45.45 23.46 -22.60
N ASN A 540 -45.76 22.17 -22.47
CA ASN A 540 -45.78 21.46 -21.20
C ASN A 540 -44.39 20.85 -20.98
N ILE A 541 -43.77 21.15 -19.83
CA ILE A 541 -42.42 20.70 -19.47
C ILE A 541 -42.52 19.65 -18.36
N ASN A 542 -41.81 18.53 -18.53
CA ASN A 542 -41.70 17.47 -17.54
C ASN A 542 -40.22 17.13 -17.29
N CYS A 543 -39.73 17.43 -16.09
CA CYS A 543 -38.36 17.18 -15.65
C CYS A 543 -38.29 15.97 -14.71
N ASN A 544 -37.31 15.09 -14.94
CA ASN A 544 -37.09 13.87 -14.19
C ASN A 544 -35.59 13.55 -14.09
N GLY A 545 -35.01 13.81 -12.91
CA GLY A 545 -33.58 13.63 -12.66
C GLY A 545 -32.70 14.50 -13.57
N ASN A 546 -31.82 13.88 -14.35
CA ASN A 546 -30.99 14.54 -15.36
C ASN A 546 -31.67 14.67 -16.73
N THR A 547 -32.98 14.44 -16.87
CA THR A 547 -33.70 14.49 -18.15
C THR A 547 -34.92 15.40 -18.13
N VAL A 548 -35.26 15.97 -19.29
CA VAL A 548 -36.43 16.85 -19.47
C VAL A 548 -37.13 16.50 -20.77
N SER A 549 -38.46 16.55 -20.80
CA SER A 549 -39.28 16.37 -22.00
C SER A 549 -40.28 17.53 -22.16
N LEU A 550 -40.55 17.91 -23.41
CA LEU A 550 -41.38 19.04 -23.82
C LEU A 550 -42.44 18.57 -24.82
N ALA A 551 -43.70 18.95 -24.60
CA ALA A 551 -44.81 18.68 -25.52
C ALA A 551 -45.63 19.96 -25.79
N PRO A 552 -45.92 20.32 -27.05
CA PRO A 552 -46.78 21.46 -27.37
C PRO A 552 -48.18 21.31 -26.76
N ALA A 553 -48.74 22.39 -26.19
CA ALA A 553 -50.01 22.38 -25.48
C ALA A 553 -51.28 22.38 -26.38
N ALA A 554 -51.15 21.88 -27.62
CA ALA A 554 -52.08 21.94 -28.74
C ALA A 554 -52.24 23.34 -29.40
N PRO A 555 -52.50 23.42 -30.72
CA PRO A 555 -52.62 22.33 -31.70
C PRO A 555 -51.28 21.60 -31.98
N PRO A 556 -51.29 20.49 -32.75
CA PRO A 556 -50.05 19.87 -33.25
C PRO A 556 -49.17 20.87 -34.00
N LEU A 557 -47.86 20.60 -34.08
CA LEU A 557 -46.90 21.48 -34.74
C LEU A 557 -47.29 21.69 -36.21
N ALA A 558 -47.01 22.87 -36.75
CA ALA A 558 -47.34 23.16 -38.15
C ALA A 558 -46.49 22.30 -39.10
N PHE A 559 -47.05 21.91 -40.24
CA PHE A 559 -46.40 21.06 -41.22
C PHE A 559 -45.20 21.76 -41.90
N ASN A 560 -44.03 21.14 -41.85
CA ASN A 560 -42.79 21.61 -42.47
C ASN A 560 -42.31 22.98 -41.95
N THR A 561 -42.55 23.27 -40.66
CA THR A 561 -42.18 24.52 -39.96
C THR A 561 -40.97 24.30 -39.03
N PRO A 562 -40.00 25.23 -39.00
CA PRO A 562 -38.85 25.16 -38.08
C PRO A 562 -39.18 25.71 -36.68
N TYR A 563 -38.53 25.17 -35.64
CA TYR A 563 -38.69 25.59 -34.24
C TYR A 563 -37.35 25.60 -33.49
N THR A 564 -37.16 26.48 -32.50
CA THR A 564 -35.91 26.69 -31.73
C THR A 564 -36.16 26.59 -30.21
N VAL A 565 -35.26 25.94 -29.47
CA VAL A 565 -35.32 25.76 -28.01
C VAL A 565 -34.13 26.43 -27.32
N LYS A 566 -34.35 27.01 -26.13
CA LYS A 566 -33.31 27.57 -25.25
C LYS A 566 -33.40 27.01 -23.81
N ILE A 567 -32.24 26.86 -23.15
CA ILE A 567 -32.03 26.60 -21.72
C ILE A 567 -31.21 27.75 -21.12
N ALA A 568 -31.53 28.21 -19.91
CA ALA A 568 -30.83 29.27 -19.18
C ALA A 568 -29.76 28.75 -18.19
N ASN A 569 -28.68 29.50 -18.00
CA ASN A 569 -27.58 29.18 -17.08
C ASN A 569 -27.92 29.24 -15.58
N THR A 570 -29.13 29.73 -15.23
CA THR A 570 -29.64 29.78 -13.86
C THR A 570 -30.23 28.44 -13.37
N VAL A 571 -30.14 27.40 -14.19
CA VAL A 571 -30.49 26.01 -13.84
C VAL A 571 -29.31 25.37 -13.10
N THR A 572 -29.57 24.59 -12.04
CA THR A 572 -28.53 24.00 -11.16
C THR A 572 -28.66 22.48 -11.04
N ASP A 573 -27.61 21.82 -10.56
CA ASP A 573 -27.68 20.43 -10.07
C ASP A 573 -28.44 20.31 -8.72
N SER A 574 -28.49 19.09 -8.17
CA SER A 574 -29.05 18.75 -6.85
C SER A 574 -28.23 19.22 -5.64
N ASN A 575 -26.99 19.65 -5.86
CA ASN A 575 -26.03 20.09 -4.84
C ASN A 575 -25.84 21.63 -4.83
N ASN A 576 -26.60 22.33 -5.70
CA ASN A 576 -26.62 23.77 -5.97
C ASN A 576 -25.44 24.36 -6.76
N ASN A 577 -24.70 23.56 -7.54
CA ASN A 577 -23.77 24.13 -8.51
C ASN A 577 -24.51 24.49 -9.83
N PRO A 578 -24.17 25.62 -10.48
CA PRO A 578 -24.87 26.10 -11.68
C PRO A 578 -24.37 25.44 -12.98
N LEU A 579 -25.22 25.45 -14.02
CA LEU A 579 -24.91 24.88 -15.33
C LEU A 579 -23.63 25.47 -15.95
N ASN A 580 -22.64 24.60 -16.17
CA ASN A 580 -21.34 24.94 -16.72
C ASN A 580 -21.44 25.46 -18.17
N GLY A 581 -20.64 26.46 -18.52
CA GLY A 581 -20.57 27.03 -19.87
C GLY A 581 -21.60 28.11 -20.22
N GLY A 582 -22.79 28.13 -19.61
CA GLY A 582 -23.80 29.18 -19.81
C GLY A 582 -25.12 28.70 -20.44
N ASP A 583 -25.78 29.58 -21.20
CA ASP A 583 -27.04 29.31 -21.89
C ASP A 583 -26.85 28.35 -23.09
N TYR A 584 -27.84 27.48 -23.37
CA TYR A 584 -27.73 26.42 -24.39
C TYR A 584 -28.95 26.43 -25.36
N ILE A 585 -28.74 26.31 -26.68
CA ILE A 585 -29.76 26.62 -27.73
C ILE A 585 -29.65 25.69 -28.98
N TRP A 586 -30.76 25.20 -29.55
CA TRP A 586 -30.82 24.38 -30.80
C TRP A 586 -32.19 24.37 -31.53
N SER A 587 -32.35 23.73 -32.71
CA SER A 587 -33.60 23.75 -33.53
C SER A 587 -33.97 22.45 -34.31
N PHE A 588 -35.19 22.33 -34.89
CA PHE A 588 -35.68 21.18 -35.73
C PHE A 588 -36.91 21.52 -36.64
N THR A 589 -37.45 20.58 -37.47
CA THR A 589 -38.56 20.78 -38.47
C THR A 589 -39.41 19.49 -38.77
N THR A 590 -40.66 19.61 -39.27
CA THR A 590 -41.72 18.55 -39.26
C THR A 590 -42.17 17.91 -40.62
N GLY A 591 -43.05 16.87 -40.57
CA GLY A 591 -43.57 16.00 -41.67
C GLY A 591 -45.05 15.53 -41.50
N ILE A 592 -45.57 14.54 -42.28
CA ILE A 592 -46.94 14.72 -42.88
C ILE A 592 -48.19 13.83 -42.59
N ALA A 593 -48.21 12.49 -42.40
CA ALA A 593 -49.47 11.70 -42.66
C ALA A 593 -49.81 10.46 -41.76
N PRO A 594 -51.10 9.96 -41.73
CA PRO A 594 -51.59 8.85 -40.87
C PRO A 594 -52.20 7.60 -41.59
N ASP A 595 -52.64 6.57 -40.82
CA ASP A 595 -52.74 5.12 -41.17
C ASP A 595 -54.06 4.41 -40.73
N ILE A 596 -54.37 3.13 -41.13
CA ILE A 596 -55.73 2.49 -41.06
C ILE A 596 -55.95 0.90 -41.06
N THR A 597 -55.19 -0.03 -40.42
CA THR A 597 -55.48 -1.52 -40.53
C THR A 597 -55.30 -2.45 -39.28
N PRO A 598 -55.93 -3.68 -39.22
CA PRO A 598 -56.19 -4.48 -37.99
C PRO A 598 -55.23 -5.65 -37.65
N PRO A 599 -54.79 -5.80 -36.38
CA PRO A 599 -53.57 -6.53 -36.02
C PRO A 599 -53.73 -8.05 -35.77
N GLN A 600 -52.62 -8.76 -35.91
CA GLN A 600 -52.42 -10.19 -35.63
C GLN A 600 -51.05 -10.42 -34.96
N ILE A 601 -50.91 -11.43 -34.10
CA ILE A 601 -49.61 -11.80 -33.50
C ILE A 601 -48.66 -12.33 -34.59
N ALA A 602 -47.48 -11.73 -34.71
CA ALA A 602 -46.40 -12.19 -35.59
C ALA A 602 -45.43 -13.13 -34.84
N LEU A 603 -44.93 -12.72 -33.67
CA LEU A 603 -44.01 -13.50 -32.83
C LEU A 603 -44.27 -13.26 -31.33
N VAL A 604 -43.85 -14.21 -30.50
CA VAL A 604 -43.79 -14.08 -29.03
C VAL A 604 -42.40 -14.42 -28.51
N SER A 605 -41.96 -13.70 -27.48
CA SER A 605 -40.77 -14.02 -26.70
C SER A 605 -41.07 -13.80 -25.21
N PRO A 606 -40.70 -14.72 -24.29
CA PRO A 606 -40.07 -16.01 -24.55
C PRO A 606 -40.97 -16.99 -25.32
N LEU A 607 -40.35 -17.89 -26.08
CA LEU A 607 -41.04 -18.95 -26.82
C LEU A 607 -41.71 -19.96 -25.88
N ALA A 608 -42.77 -20.60 -26.36
CA ALA A 608 -43.52 -21.60 -25.59
C ALA A 608 -42.62 -22.77 -25.11
N ALA A 609 -42.69 -23.05 -23.81
CA ALA A 609 -41.89 -24.02 -23.07
C ALA A 609 -40.36 -23.78 -23.06
N ALA A 610 -39.88 -22.57 -23.38
CA ALA A 610 -38.46 -22.23 -23.29
C ALA A 610 -37.95 -22.23 -21.84
N THR A 611 -36.71 -22.68 -21.63
CA THR A 611 -36.05 -22.78 -20.30
C THR A 611 -34.73 -22.02 -20.27
N GLY A 612 -34.38 -21.40 -19.14
CA GLY A 612 -33.14 -20.64 -18.97
C GLY A 612 -33.24 -19.15 -19.32
N VAL A 613 -34.46 -18.62 -19.45
CA VAL A 613 -34.77 -17.23 -19.82
C VAL A 613 -34.27 -16.24 -18.74
N PRO A 614 -33.52 -15.16 -19.04
CA PRO A 614 -33.02 -14.23 -18.02
C PRO A 614 -34.09 -13.71 -17.04
N THR A 615 -33.75 -13.49 -15.76
CA THR A 615 -34.68 -12.96 -14.73
C THR A 615 -35.22 -11.55 -15.04
N ASN A 616 -34.51 -10.79 -15.85
CA ASN A 616 -34.93 -9.49 -16.38
C ASN A 616 -35.47 -9.56 -17.82
N ALA A 617 -35.75 -10.75 -18.36
CA ALA A 617 -36.29 -10.90 -19.69
C ALA A 617 -37.70 -10.31 -19.79
N ASN A 618 -37.88 -9.40 -20.74
CA ASN A 618 -39.18 -8.84 -21.05
C ASN A 618 -40.03 -9.86 -21.82
N ILE A 619 -41.34 -9.85 -21.59
CA ILE A 619 -42.29 -10.64 -22.35
C ILE A 619 -42.77 -9.78 -23.51
N THR A 620 -42.27 -10.03 -24.71
CA THR A 620 -42.60 -9.26 -25.92
C THR A 620 -43.57 -10.05 -26.80
N VAL A 621 -44.65 -9.38 -27.20
CA VAL A 621 -45.54 -9.80 -28.29
C VAL A 621 -45.39 -8.78 -29.42
N SER A 622 -45.04 -9.25 -30.62
CA SER A 622 -45.05 -8.42 -31.82
C SER A 622 -46.28 -8.72 -32.67
N PHE A 623 -46.76 -7.69 -33.32
CA PHE A 623 -47.90 -7.70 -34.23
C PHE A 623 -47.44 -7.32 -35.64
N ASN A 624 -48.26 -7.54 -36.65
CA ASN A 624 -47.94 -7.14 -38.03
C ASN A 624 -48.05 -5.63 -38.27
N GLU A 625 -48.73 -4.88 -37.39
CA GLU A 625 -48.96 -3.43 -37.51
C GLU A 625 -49.24 -2.76 -36.16
N THR A 626 -49.34 -1.42 -36.15
CA THR A 626 -49.31 -0.61 -34.93
C THR A 626 -50.60 -0.69 -34.11
N ILE A 627 -50.46 -1.08 -32.85
CA ILE A 627 -51.58 -1.34 -31.94
C ILE A 627 -51.95 -0.16 -31.05
N ASP A 628 -53.23 -0.07 -30.66
CA ASP A 628 -53.66 0.81 -29.57
C ASP A 628 -53.16 0.27 -28.24
N CYS A 629 -52.16 0.97 -27.72
CA CYS A 629 -51.56 0.70 -26.43
C CYS A 629 -52.49 0.94 -25.23
N ALA A 630 -53.67 1.54 -25.38
CA ALA A 630 -54.70 1.50 -24.33
C ALA A 630 -55.39 0.12 -24.29
N SER A 631 -55.97 -0.34 -25.40
CA SER A 631 -56.77 -1.58 -25.53
C SER A 631 -56.07 -2.87 -25.10
N LEU A 632 -54.75 -2.97 -25.28
CA LEU A 632 -53.98 -4.18 -25.05
C LEU A 632 -54.07 -4.70 -23.60
N ASN A 633 -54.52 -5.94 -23.43
CA ASN A 633 -54.67 -6.62 -22.14
C ASN A 633 -53.99 -7.99 -22.18
N LEU A 634 -52.90 -8.15 -21.43
CA LEU A 634 -52.14 -9.40 -21.27
C LEU A 634 -51.88 -9.64 -19.77
N THR A 635 -51.91 -10.89 -19.36
CA THR A 635 -51.73 -11.31 -17.96
C THR A 635 -50.74 -12.46 -17.85
N VAL A 636 -49.95 -12.45 -16.78
CA VAL A 636 -49.01 -13.53 -16.42
C VAL A 636 -49.43 -14.10 -15.07
N ASN A 637 -49.42 -15.42 -14.91
CA ASN A 637 -49.80 -16.03 -13.63
C ASN A 637 -48.73 -15.83 -12.54
N ASN A 638 -49.07 -16.23 -11.31
CA ASN A 638 -48.34 -15.89 -10.07
C ASN A 638 -48.24 -14.38 -9.74
N GLY A 639 -49.05 -13.52 -10.39
CA GLY A 639 -49.27 -12.15 -9.93
C GLY A 639 -48.08 -11.20 -10.14
N ILE A 640 -47.18 -11.52 -11.07
CA ILE A 640 -46.11 -10.61 -11.49
C ILE A 640 -46.73 -9.32 -12.02
N GLY A 641 -46.41 -8.19 -11.39
CA GLY A 641 -46.69 -6.88 -11.95
C GLY A 641 -45.76 -6.63 -13.14
N VAL A 642 -46.33 -6.25 -14.28
CA VAL A 642 -45.57 -5.88 -15.49
C VAL A 642 -45.86 -4.43 -15.89
N THR A 643 -44.81 -3.70 -16.23
CA THR A 643 -44.90 -2.39 -16.87
C THR A 643 -45.07 -2.61 -18.37
N LYS A 644 -46.22 -2.19 -18.89
CA LYS A 644 -46.66 -2.38 -20.27
C LYS A 644 -46.04 -1.30 -21.16
N ASN A 645 -44.82 -1.55 -21.67
CA ASN A 645 -44.17 -0.69 -22.65
C ASN A 645 -44.62 -1.12 -24.06
N CYS A 646 -45.76 -0.58 -24.48
CA CYS A 646 -46.32 -0.76 -25.81
C CYS A 646 -45.93 0.44 -26.70
N SER A 647 -45.47 0.16 -27.92
CA SER A 647 -45.12 1.18 -28.91
C SER A 647 -45.04 0.56 -30.31
N GLY A 648 -45.62 1.24 -31.30
CA GLY A 648 -45.67 0.73 -32.68
C GLY A 648 -46.38 -0.62 -32.78
N ALA A 649 -45.87 -1.49 -33.65
CA ALA A 649 -46.37 -2.84 -33.87
C ALA A 649 -45.94 -3.86 -32.79
N SER A 650 -45.65 -3.41 -31.56
CA SER A 650 -45.10 -4.28 -30.52
C SER A 650 -45.49 -3.86 -29.11
N ALA A 651 -45.59 -4.85 -28.23
CA ALA A 651 -45.72 -4.62 -26.80
C ALA A 651 -44.72 -5.47 -26.02
N THR A 652 -43.93 -4.79 -25.20
CA THR A 652 -42.89 -5.36 -24.36
C THR A 652 -43.30 -5.16 -22.91
N PHE A 653 -43.66 -6.24 -22.25
CA PHE A 653 -44.07 -6.27 -20.85
C PHE A 653 -42.83 -6.51 -19.98
N VAL A 654 -42.38 -5.44 -19.33
CA VAL A 654 -41.20 -5.45 -18.45
C VAL A 654 -41.64 -5.88 -17.05
N PRO A 655 -41.08 -6.96 -16.47
CA PRO A 655 -41.34 -7.31 -15.06
C PRO A 655 -40.98 -6.14 -14.14
N ASN A 656 -41.90 -5.73 -13.26
CA ASN A 656 -41.68 -4.59 -12.38
C ASN A 656 -40.51 -4.84 -11.42
N VAL A 657 -39.71 -3.82 -11.12
CA VAL A 657 -38.56 -3.94 -10.20
C VAL A 657 -38.96 -4.40 -8.79
N GLY A 658 -40.20 -4.13 -8.36
CA GLY A 658 -40.78 -4.65 -7.11
C GLY A 658 -41.33 -6.07 -7.16
N THR A 659 -41.48 -6.66 -8.37
CA THR A 659 -41.91 -8.06 -8.59
C THR A 659 -41.20 -8.65 -9.84
N PRO A 660 -39.86 -8.81 -9.83
CA PRO A 660 -39.12 -9.35 -10.97
C PRO A 660 -39.44 -10.84 -11.20
N LEU A 661 -39.04 -11.39 -12.36
CA LEU A 661 -39.14 -12.84 -12.57
C LEU A 661 -38.06 -13.52 -11.73
N ASN A 662 -38.47 -14.35 -10.78
CA ASN A 662 -37.56 -15.08 -9.91
C ASN A 662 -36.75 -16.10 -10.73
N ALA A 663 -35.49 -16.35 -10.36
CA ALA A 663 -34.65 -17.33 -11.03
C ALA A 663 -35.23 -18.75 -10.92
N GLY A 664 -35.03 -19.59 -11.95
CA GLY A 664 -35.50 -20.97 -12.01
C GLY A 664 -37.02 -21.16 -11.94
N THR A 665 -37.81 -20.11 -12.10
CA THR A 665 -39.27 -20.12 -11.91
C THR A 665 -40.01 -20.20 -13.25
N THR A 666 -41.11 -20.95 -13.28
CA THR A 666 -41.95 -21.16 -14.48
C THR A 666 -43.19 -20.28 -14.43
N TYR A 667 -43.49 -19.63 -15.56
CA TYR A 667 -44.59 -18.67 -15.73
C TYR A 667 -45.51 -19.06 -16.91
N THR A 668 -46.74 -18.56 -16.91
CA THR A 668 -47.76 -18.76 -17.96
C THR A 668 -48.35 -17.42 -18.38
N VAL A 669 -48.41 -17.16 -19.68
CA VAL A 669 -48.85 -15.91 -20.29
C VAL A 669 -50.17 -16.10 -21.03
N ASN A 670 -51.14 -15.19 -20.81
CA ASN A 670 -52.45 -15.16 -21.45
C ASN A 670 -52.68 -13.78 -22.08
N LEU A 671 -52.88 -13.70 -23.39
CA LEU A 671 -53.24 -12.46 -24.09
C LEU A 671 -54.77 -12.42 -24.29
N VAL A 672 -55.42 -11.36 -23.80
CA VAL A 672 -56.87 -11.29 -23.56
C VAL A 672 -57.59 -10.40 -24.58
N ALA A 673 -57.00 -9.26 -24.96
CA ALA A 673 -57.53 -8.34 -25.99
C ALA A 673 -56.43 -7.40 -26.52
N VAL A 674 -56.59 -6.87 -27.75
CA VAL A 674 -55.80 -5.77 -28.33
C VAL A 674 -56.46 -5.28 -29.64
N ASN A 675 -56.31 -3.99 -29.96
CA ASN A 675 -56.82 -3.33 -31.17
C ASN A 675 -55.68 -2.62 -31.93
N ASP A 676 -55.92 -2.19 -33.18
CA ASP A 676 -55.11 -1.15 -33.85
C ASP A 676 -55.34 0.26 -33.26
N LEU A 677 -54.53 1.26 -33.67
CA LEU A 677 -54.69 2.68 -33.28
C LEU A 677 -56.00 3.34 -33.79
N GLN A 678 -56.75 2.65 -34.62
CA GLN A 678 -58.01 3.09 -35.22
C GLN A 678 -59.23 2.42 -34.56
N GLY A 679 -59.00 1.46 -33.67
CA GLY A 679 -59.98 0.82 -32.79
C GLY A 679 -60.42 -0.60 -33.18
N ILE A 680 -59.82 -1.26 -34.17
CA ILE A 680 -60.28 -2.57 -34.68
C ILE A 680 -59.61 -3.75 -33.92
N PRO A 681 -60.37 -4.70 -33.33
CA PRO A 681 -59.84 -5.72 -32.41
C PRO A 681 -59.29 -6.99 -33.07
N MET A 682 -58.30 -7.61 -32.41
CA MET A 682 -57.70 -8.91 -32.76
C MET A 682 -58.54 -10.11 -32.29
N ALA A 683 -58.38 -11.25 -32.97
CA ALA A 683 -58.95 -12.54 -32.57
C ALA A 683 -58.25 -13.20 -31.36
N ALA A 684 -58.96 -14.09 -30.64
CA ALA A 684 -58.48 -14.75 -29.42
C ALA A 684 -57.45 -15.88 -29.68
N VAL A 685 -56.49 -16.06 -28.76
CA VAL A 685 -55.33 -16.96 -28.90
C VAL A 685 -55.09 -17.78 -27.61
N PRO A 686 -54.64 -19.04 -27.67
CA PRO A 686 -54.31 -19.85 -26.49
C PRO A 686 -53.10 -19.33 -25.67
N PRO A 687 -53.02 -19.62 -24.36
CA PRO A 687 -51.90 -19.22 -23.51
C PRO A 687 -50.67 -20.14 -23.64
N TRP A 688 -49.49 -19.65 -23.25
CA TRP A 688 -48.20 -20.38 -23.30
C TRP A 688 -47.34 -20.22 -22.03
N THR A 689 -46.25 -20.99 -21.90
CA THR A 689 -45.38 -21.00 -20.71
C THR A 689 -43.90 -20.79 -21.02
N PHE A 690 -43.09 -20.44 -20.01
CA PHE A 690 -41.61 -20.42 -20.06
C PHE A 690 -40.98 -20.48 -18.65
N THR A 691 -39.67 -20.73 -18.54
CA THR A 691 -38.91 -20.90 -17.28
C THR A 691 -37.58 -20.15 -17.28
N THR A 692 -37.19 -19.53 -16.16
CA THR A 692 -36.06 -18.59 -16.08
C THR A 692 -34.67 -19.16 -15.75
N GLY A 693 -33.63 -18.36 -15.97
CA GLY A 693 -32.18 -18.58 -15.74
C GLY A 693 -31.48 -17.29 -15.27
N LEU A 694 -30.17 -17.14 -15.49
CA LEU A 694 -29.35 -16.02 -14.98
C LEU A 694 -29.25 -14.83 -15.99
N ALA A 695 -28.75 -13.67 -15.54
CA ALA A 695 -28.95 -12.36 -16.20
C ALA A 695 -27.83 -11.87 -17.17
N ALA A 696 -28.06 -10.74 -17.84
CA ALA A 696 -27.17 -10.06 -18.82
C ALA A 696 -26.42 -8.83 -18.24
N ASP A 697 -25.52 -8.22 -19.02
CA ASP A 697 -24.56 -7.18 -18.59
C ASP A 697 -24.34 -6.13 -19.70
N VAL A 698 -23.94 -4.93 -19.29
CA VAL A 698 -23.76 -3.70 -20.09
C VAL A 698 -22.70 -2.74 -19.51
N THR A 699 -21.95 -3.12 -18.46
CA THR A 699 -20.92 -2.25 -17.87
C THR A 699 -19.69 -2.15 -18.80
N PRO A 700 -19.17 -0.95 -19.13
CA PRO A 700 -17.91 -0.83 -19.86
C PRO A 700 -16.69 -1.09 -18.96
N PRO A 701 -15.64 -1.73 -19.48
CA PRO A 701 -14.47 -2.09 -18.68
C PRO A 701 -13.66 -0.85 -18.31
N THR A 702 -13.11 -0.83 -17.10
CA THR A 702 -12.12 0.15 -16.66
C THR A 702 -10.71 -0.24 -17.14
N VAL A 703 -9.80 0.74 -17.26
CA VAL A 703 -8.37 0.50 -17.53
C VAL A 703 -7.52 1.53 -16.79
N THR A 704 -6.34 1.12 -16.32
CA THR A 704 -5.34 1.99 -15.70
C THR A 704 -3.93 1.57 -16.11
N ILE A 705 -3.01 2.51 -16.19
CA ILE A 705 -1.55 2.26 -16.29
C ILE A 705 -0.97 2.38 -14.87
N GLN A 706 0.02 1.54 -14.52
CA GLN A 706 0.56 1.45 -13.15
C GLN A 706 2.02 1.93 -13.05
N ASN A 707 2.90 1.48 -13.95
CA ASN A 707 4.35 1.73 -13.85
C ASN A 707 4.85 3.00 -14.58
N VAL A 708 3.98 3.90 -15.04
CA VAL A 708 4.38 5.17 -15.63
C VAL A 708 3.33 6.24 -15.37
N ARG A 709 3.77 7.49 -15.27
CA ARG A 709 2.93 8.68 -15.06
C ARG A 709 3.26 9.72 -16.14
N ASN A 710 2.51 10.82 -16.13
CA ASN A 710 2.87 11.95 -16.98
C ASN A 710 4.23 12.52 -16.53
N ASN A 711 5.10 12.81 -17.49
CA ASN A 711 6.52 13.20 -17.38
C ASN A 711 7.51 12.10 -16.95
N SER A 712 7.09 10.86 -16.66
CA SER A 712 8.03 9.80 -16.25
C SER A 712 9.12 9.51 -17.29
N ILE A 713 10.35 9.28 -16.80
CA ILE A 713 11.48 8.82 -17.62
C ILE A 713 11.42 7.29 -17.69
N ILE A 714 11.09 6.79 -18.88
CA ILE A 714 10.99 5.37 -19.17
C ILE A 714 12.39 4.79 -19.38
N GLU A 715 12.83 4.01 -18.41
CA GLU A 715 13.93 3.05 -18.57
C GLU A 715 13.40 1.74 -19.14
N SER A 716 12.54 1.07 -18.37
CA SER A 716 11.92 -0.20 -18.72
C SER A 716 11.15 -0.13 -20.05
N GLY A 717 11.47 -1.00 -21.00
CA GLY A 717 10.90 -1.00 -22.35
C GLY A 717 9.43 -1.43 -22.48
N PHE A 718 8.61 -1.27 -21.44
CA PHE A 718 7.20 -1.67 -21.40
C PHE A 718 6.37 -0.78 -20.46
N ILE A 719 5.06 -0.85 -20.62
CA ILE A 719 4.09 -0.41 -19.62
C ILE A 719 3.29 -1.60 -19.09
N ILE A 720 2.88 -1.56 -17.83
CA ILE A 720 1.96 -2.48 -17.20
C ILE A 720 0.76 -1.74 -16.62
N GLY A 721 -0.34 -2.44 -16.43
CA GLY A 721 -1.55 -1.87 -15.88
C GLY A 721 -2.60 -2.90 -15.50
N THR A 722 -3.75 -2.40 -15.11
CA THR A 722 -4.94 -3.23 -14.83
C THR A 722 -6.12 -2.85 -15.71
N ALA A 723 -7.03 -3.79 -15.91
CA ALA A 723 -8.33 -3.61 -16.53
C ALA A 723 -9.35 -4.42 -15.73
N ALA A 724 -10.53 -3.88 -15.45
CA ALA A 724 -11.54 -4.56 -14.63
C ALA A 724 -12.96 -4.31 -15.15
N ASP A 725 -13.77 -5.35 -15.05
CA ASP A 725 -15.06 -5.51 -15.72
C ASP A 725 -15.95 -6.44 -14.87
N ASP A 726 -17.27 -6.27 -14.90
CA ASP A 726 -18.20 -7.10 -14.11
C ASP A 726 -18.29 -8.57 -14.60
N ARG A 727 -17.71 -8.87 -15.78
CA ARG A 727 -17.57 -10.23 -16.31
C ARG A 727 -16.15 -10.59 -16.71
N SER A 728 -15.64 -9.97 -17.77
CA SER A 728 -14.41 -10.35 -18.45
C SER A 728 -14.02 -9.35 -19.53
N VAL A 729 -12.83 -8.78 -19.34
CA VAL A 729 -12.12 -8.00 -20.36
C VAL A 729 -11.80 -8.90 -21.57
N GLY A 730 -12.25 -8.48 -22.76
CA GLY A 730 -12.02 -9.13 -24.04
C GLY A 730 -10.76 -8.67 -24.76
N SER A 731 -10.31 -7.43 -24.57
CA SER A 731 -8.99 -6.96 -24.98
C SER A 731 -8.52 -5.72 -24.21
N VAL A 732 -7.22 -5.42 -24.30
CA VAL A 732 -6.63 -4.11 -23.97
C VAL A 732 -5.82 -3.65 -25.18
N GLU A 733 -5.93 -2.38 -25.56
CA GLU A 733 -5.24 -1.80 -26.71
C GLU A 733 -4.51 -0.49 -26.36
N VAL A 734 -3.35 -0.28 -26.98
CA VAL A 734 -2.44 0.84 -26.74
C VAL A 734 -2.11 1.56 -28.05
N SER A 735 -2.07 2.89 -27.99
CA SER A 735 -1.59 3.80 -29.05
C SER A 735 -0.39 4.59 -28.53
N VAL A 736 0.57 4.85 -29.41
CA VAL A 736 1.80 5.63 -29.15
C VAL A 736 1.92 6.72 -30.21
N ASP A 737 2.21 7.95 -29.78
CA ASP A 737 2.38 9.15 -30.60
C ASP A 737 1.23 9.44 -31.58
N GLY A 738 0.01 9.05 -31.21
CA GLY A 738 -1.19 9.18 -32.06
C GLY A 738 -1.27 8.15 -33.19
N GLY A 739 -0.41 7.12 -33.19
CA GLY A 739 -0.48 5.98 -34.08
C GLY A 739 -1.72 5.10 -33.85
N GLY A 740 -1.93 4.12 -34.74
CA GLY A 740 -3.04 3.18 -34.60
C GLY A 740 -2.99 2.38 -33.30
N PHE A 741 -4.16 2.08 -32.72
CA PHE A 741 -4.25 1.19 -31.56
C PHE A 741 -3.80 -0.23 -31.90
N THR A 742 -3.06 -0.85 -30.99
CA THR A 742 -2.54 -2.21 -31.10
C THR A 742 -2.83 -3.01 -29.84
N ASN A 743 -3.10 -4.30 -29.97
CA ASN A 743 -3.60 -5.13 -28.87
C ASN A 743 -2.44 -5.60 -27.96
N ALA A 744 -2.62 -5.53 -26.64
CA ALA A 744 -1.68 -6.02 -25.63
C ALA A 744 -1.68 -7.57 -25.50
N ASN A 745 -2.52 -8.27 -26.26
CA ASN A 745 -2.71 -9.72 -26.27
C ASN A 745 -3.21 -10.30 -24.93
N VAL A 746 -4.20 -9.63 -24.33
CA VAL A 746 -4.75 -9.98 -23.02
C VAL A 746 -6.25 -10.25 -23.12
N THR A 747 -6.69 -11.39 -22.60
CA THR A 747 -8.10 -11.84 -22.56
C THR A 747 -8.40 -12.47 -21.20
N GLY A 748 -9.44 -12.00 -20.49
CA GLY A 748 -9.95 -12.64 -19.27
C GLY A 748 -9.07 -12.52 -18.02
N THR A 749 -8.10 -11.61 -17.98
CA THR A 749 -7.28 -11.30 -16.79
C THR A 749 -7.35 -9.83 -16.41
N THR A 750 -7.21 -9.53 -15.13
CA THR A 750 -7.30 -8.15 -14.62
C THR A 750 -6.02 -7.32 -14.78
N SER A 751 -4.88 -7.95 -15.10
CA SER A 751 -3.61 -7.27 -15.38
C SER A 751 -3.20 -7.42 -16.84
N TRP A 752 -2.50 -6.41 -17.37
CA TRP A 752 -1.99 -6.37 -18.75
C TRP A 752 -0.58 -5.78 -18.82
N LYS A 753 0.17 -6.15 -19.86
CA LYS A 753 1.53 -5.65 -20.17
C LYS A 753 1.63 -5.35 -21.66
N TYR A 754 2.16 -4.18 -22.02
CA TYR A 754 2.37 -3.77 -23.40
C TYR A 754 3.84 -3.38 -23.63
N GLN A 755 4.45 -3.93 -24.67
CA GLN A 755 5.86 -3.69 -25.03
C GLN A 755 5.99 -2.42 -25.85
N LEU A 756 6.84 -1.49 -25.41
CA LEU A 756 7.08 -0.23 -26.11
C LEU A 756 8.01 -0.42 -27.32
N PRO A 757 8.01 0.52 -28.29
CA PRO A 757 8.91 0.48 -29.44
C PRO A 757 10.40 0.45 -29.04
N THR A 758 11.23 -0.12 -29.92
CA THR A 758 12.69 -0.13 -29.79
C THR A 758 13.33 0.28 -31.11
N GLY A 759 14.41 1.06 -31.05
CA GLY A 759 15.24 1.41 -32.22
C GLY A 759 14.56 2.27 -33.29
N ALA A 760 13.37 2.83 -33.03
CA ALA A 760 12.74 3.76 -33.96
C ALA A 760 13.47 5.11 -33.94
N ALA A 761 13.65 5.76 -35.09
CA ALA A 761 14.29 7.07 -35.18
C ALA A 761 13.58 8.18 -34.36
N THR A 762 12.33 7.95 -33.96
CA THR A 762 11.57 8.79 -33.02
C THR A 762 11.75 8.38 -31.55
N TRP A 763 11.96 7.09 -31.25
CA TRP A 763 11.97 6.53 -29.89
C TRP A 763 13.42 6.21 -29.46
N LYS A 764 14.11 7.24 -28.96
CA LYS A 764 15.55 7.24 -28.63
C LYS A 764 15.79 7.91 -27.27
N PRO A 765 16.96 7.76 -26.64
CA PRO A 765 17.28 8.51 -25.42
C PRO A 765 17.03 10.02 -25.58
N GLY A 766 16.34 10.61 -24.61
CA GLY A 766 15.92 12.03 -24.59
C GLY A 766 14.62 12.35 -25.32
N SER A 767 14.08 11.48 -26.19
CA SER A 767 12.85 11.79 -26.93
C SER A 767 11.59 11.69 -26.05
N GLN A 768 10.65 12.60 -26.31
CA GLN A 768 9.37 12.71 -25.61
C GLN A 768 8.24 12.11 -26.46
N HIS A 769 7.32 11.40 -25.80
CA HIS A 769 6.28 10.59 -26.42
C HIS A 769 4.93 10.73 -25.72
N THR A 770 3.85 10.35 -26.40
CA THR A 770 2.49 10.28 -25.83
C THR A 770 1.95 8.86 -25.93
N ILE A 771 1.42 8.32 -24.82
CA ILE A 771 0.81 6.98 -24.73
C ILE A 771 -0.68 7.12 -24.39
N ILE A 772 -1.52 6.34 -25.06
CA ILE A 772 -2.99 6.27 -24.83
C ILE A 772 -3.42 4.81 -24.74
N VAL A 773 -4.30 4.47 -23.79
CA VAL A 773 -4.76 3.09 -23.54
C VAL A 773 -6.28 2.97 -23.46
N LYS A 774 -6.84 1.81 -23.78
CA LYS A 774 -8.28 1.47 -23.61
C LYS A 774 -8.44 -0.04 -23.41
N ALA A 775 -9.49 -0.48 -22.72
CA ALA A 775 -9.93 -1.87 -22.71
C ALA A 775 -11.26 -2.05 -23.47
N ILE A 776 -11.57 -3.29 -23.81
CA ILE A 776 -12.82 -3.74 -24.45
C ILE A 776 -13.28 -5.00 -23.72
N ASP A 777 -14.56 -5.16 -23.38
CA ASP A 777 -15.08 -6.36 -22.71
C ASP A 777 -15.45 -7.48 -23.71
N THR A 778 -15.92 -8.62 -23.21
CA THR A 778 -16.45 -9.71 -24.07
C THR A 778 -17.81 -9.40 -24.72
N SER A 779 -18.44 -8.27 -24.39
CA SER A 779 -19.68 -7.76 -24.99
C SER A 779 -19.44 -6.71 -26.08
N ASN A 780 -18.19 -6.24 -26.24
CA ASN A 780 -17.72 -5.11 -27.08
C ASN A 780 -17.98 -3.69 -26.52
N ASN A 781 -18.27 -3.55 -25.23
CA ASN A 781 -18.21 -2.28 -24.51
C ASN A 781 -16.74 -1.82 -24.39
N VAL A 782 -16.47 -0.51 -24.51
CA VAL A 782 -15.10 0.06 -24.55
C VAL A 782 -14.89 1.05 -23.41
N THR A 783 -13.70 1.08 -22.81
CA THR A 783 -13.35 2.00 -21.71
C THR A 783 -13.52 3.48 -22.11
N THR A 784 -14.15 4.25 -21.22
CA THR A 784 -14.43 5.68 -21.41
C THR A 784 -13.37 6.63 -20.84
N THR A 785 -12.49 6.15 -19.95
CA THR A 785 -11.58 6.99 -19.13
C THR A 785 -10.08 6.70 -19.35
N GLY A 786 -9.71 6.22 -20.54
CA GLY A 786 -8.32 5.99 -20.94
C GLY A 786 -7.55 7.30 -21.23
N GLY A 787 -7.01 7.94 -20.19
CA GLY A 787 -6.24 9.18 -20.30
C GLY A 787 -4.92 9.02 -21.09
N ALA A 788 -4.50 10.11 -21.75
CA ALA A 788 -3.20 10.19 -22.40
C ALA A 788 -2.12 10.62 -21.40
N ILE A 789 -0.95 9.96 -21.41
CA ILE A 789 0.23 10.37 -20.64
C ILE A 789 1.38 10.78 -21.57
N THR A 790 2.14 11.79 -21.15
CA THR A 790 3.40 12.18 -21.79
C THR A 790 4.57 11.52 -21.05
N VAL A 791 5.58 11.02 -21.74
CA VAL A 791 6.75 10.32 -21.15
C VAL A 791 8.03 10.64 -21.93
N ARG A 792 9.22 10.37 -21.37
CA ARG A 792 10.50 10.48 -22.10
C ARG A 792 11.24 9.14 -22.07
N LYS A 793 11.92 8.72 -23.14
CA LYS A 793 12.84 7.56 -23.08
C LYS A 793 14.18 7.98 -22.49
N GLY A 794 14.68 7.23 -21.50
CA GLY A 794 15.99 7.50 -20.89
C GLY A 794 16.45 6.38 -19.96
N THR A 795 17.32 6.74 -19.02
CA THR A 795 17.71 5.98 -17.82
C THR A 795 16.89 6.55 -16.66
N ASN A 796 16.27 5.73 -15.81
CA ASN A 796 15.40 6.28 -14.77
C ASN A 796 16.24 6.84 -13.61
N LYS A 797 15.85 8.02 -13.14
CA LYS A 797 16.45 8.71 -12.00
C LYS A 797 15.40 9.37 -11.09
N ASP A 798 14.12 9.15 -11.35
CA ASP A 798 12.99 9.66 -10.57
C ASP A 798 12.69 8.67 -9.44
N ILE A 799 13.18 8.94 -8.23
CA ILE A 799 13.08 8.04 -7.07
C ILE A 799 11.73 8.23 -6.38
N ASN A 800 11.24 9.47 -6.36
CA ASN A 800 10.00 9.81 -5.66
C ASN A 800 8.74 9.65 -6.54
N GLY A 801 8.89 9.67 -7.86
CA GLY A 801 7.86 9.39 -8.88
C GLY A 801 7.11 10.61 -9.42
N ASP A 802 7.68 11.81 -9.33
CA ASP A 802 7.06 13.10 -9.69
C ASP A 802 7.35 13.59 -11.13
N GLY A 803 8.24 12.91 -11.86
CA GLY A 803 8.63 13.25 -13.23
C GLY A 803 9.88 14.11 -13.38
N TYR A 804 10.66 14.34 -12.31
CA TYR A 804 11.95 15.06 -12.35
C TYR A 804 13.11 14.13 -11.95
N VAL A 805 14.36 14.51 -12.28
CA VAL A 805 15.55 13.74 -11.86
C VAL A 805 15.89 14.06 -10.39
N ASP A 806 15.93 13.03 -9.56
CA ASP A 806 16.43 13.10 -8.18
C ASP A 806 17.95 12.88 -8.13
N LEU A 807 18.58 13.27 -7.02
CA LEU A 807 20.04 13.21 -6.83
C LEU A 807 20.42 12.25 -5.69
N VAL A 808 21.29 11.27 -5.98
CA VAL A 808 21.84 10.33 -4.97
C VAL A 808 23.35 10.52 -4.81
N THR A 809 23.82 10.53 -3.57
CA THR A 809 25.22 10.78 -3.22
C THR A 809 25.57 10.21 -1.85
N SER A 810 26.84 10.20 -1.45
CA SER A 810 27.29 9.65 -0.17
C SER A 810 28.33 10.49 0.56
N GLU A 811 28.33 10.36 1.89
CA GLU A 811 29.51 10.49 2.73
C GLU A 811 29.96 9.08 3.14
N TYR A 812 30.46 8.29 2.19
CA TYR A 812 30.83 6.89 2.46
C TYR A 812 31.88 6.75 3.58
N GLY A 813 32.75 7.75 3.76
CA GLY A 813 33.70 7.84 4.87
C GLY A 813 33.06 7.93 6.25
N GLN A 814 31.76 8.21 6.34
CA GLN A 814 30.91 8.11 7.53
C GLN A 814 29.89 6.96 7.45
N GLY A 815 29.76 6.29 6.30
CA GLY A 815 28.76 5.25 6.05
C GLY A 815 27.36 5.79 5.72
N LEU A 816 27.23 7.00 5.19
CA LEU A 816 25.94 7.66 4.94
C LEU A 816 25.67 7.84 3.44
N VAL A 817 24.44 7.57 3.00
CA VAL A 817 23.92 7.86 1.65
C VAL A 817 22.75 8.84 1.78
N TYR A 818 22.69 9.82 0.89
CA TYR A 818 21.70 10.89 0.88
C TYR A 818 20.94 10.86 -0.45
N ILE A 819 19.63 11.09 -0.37
CA ILE A 819 18.75 11.27 -1.52
C ILE A 819 18.10 12.64 -1.39
N PHE A 820 18.30 13.48 -2.41
CA PHE A 820 17.66 14.78 -2.55
C PHE A 820 16.63 14.67 -3.65
N TYR A 821 15.38 14.99 -3.34
CA TYR A 821 14.32 15.03 -4.33
C TYR A 821 14.32 16.39 -5.04
N SER A 822 13.93 16.39 -6.31
CA SER A 822 13.74 17.66 -7.02
C SER A 822 12.63 18.50 -6.38
N SER A 823 12.74 19.82 -6.54
CA SER A 823 11.67 20.78 -6.25
C SER A 823 10.96 21.21 -7.56
N GLY A 824 10.85 20.28 -8.50
CA GLY A 824 10.37 20.53 -9.87
C GLY A 824 11.25 21.54 -10.60
N THR A 825 10.64 22.56 -11.21
CA THR A 825 11.33 23.64 -11.95
C THR A 825 12.28 24.52 -11.12
N ALA A 826 12.47 24.23 -9.83
CA ALA A 826 13.49 24.83 -8.98
C ALA A 826 14.73 23.93 -8.77
N GLY A 827 14.74 22.71 -9.31
CA GLY A 827 15.83 21.74 -9.18
C GLY A 827 16.08 21.30 -7.74
N ILE A 828 17.32 20.90 -7.44
CA ILE A 828 17.74 20.56 -6.08
C ILE A 828 18.00 21.85 -5.28
N THR A 829 17.05 22.19 -4.40
CA THR A 829 17.05 23.42 -3.56
C THR A 829 17.76 23.26 -2.21
N ALA A 830 18.19 22.05 -1.85
CA ALA A 830 18.95 21.79 -0.63
C ALA A 830 20.32 22.49 -0.63
N THR A 831 20.77 22.96 0.54
CA THR A 831 22.07 23.66 0.68
C THR A 831 23.06 22.95 1.62
N ASP A 832 22.64 21.90 2.31
CA ASP A 832 23.44 21.08 3.21
C ASP A 832 22.93 19.62 3.19
N ALA A 833 23.81 18.65 3.45
CA ALA A 833 23.50 17.22 3.46
C ALA A 833 22.42 16.84 4.50
N THR A 834 22.30 17.59 5.58
CA THR A 834 21.21 17.43 6.57
C THR A 834 19.83 17.83 6.04
N MET A 835 19.74 18.49 4.88
CA MET A 835 18.49 18.81 4.19
C MET A 835 18.06 17.72 3.19
N ALA A 836 18.76 16.59 3.10
CA ALA A 836 18.37 15.48 2.23
C ALA A 836 16.97 14.95 2.60
N ASN A 837 16.11 14.77 1.60
CA ASN A 837 14.75 14.24 1.77
C ASN A 837 14.77 12.85 2.43
N ARG A 838 15.79 12.04 2.11
CA ARG A 838 16.07 10.75 2.76
C ARG A 838 17.57 10.62 3.04
N THR A 839 17.90 9.96 4.16
CA THR A 839 19.27 9.53 4.47
C THR A 839 19.22 8.05 4.85
N ILE A 840 20.09 7.24 4.25
CA ILE A 840 20.29 5.83 4.57
C ILE A 840 21.59 5.69 5.34
N ALA A 841 21.50 5.32 6.61
CA ALA A 841 22.65 5.05 7.46
C ALA A 841 23.11 3.58 7.31
N GLY A 842 24.39 3.41 7.00
CA GLY A 842 25.08 2.13 6.94
C GLY A 842 26.35 2.11 7.79
N VAL A 843 27.18 1.10 7.58
CA VAL A 843 28.37 0.90 8.41
C VAL A 843 29.59 1.61 7.82
N LYS A 844 30.13 2.56 8.58
CA LYS A 844 31.33 3.35 8.25
C LYS A 844 32.54 2.49 7.87
N THR A 845 32.87 1.46 8.65
CA THR A 845 34.00 0.55 8.40
C THR A 845 33.85 -0.30 7.14
N ASP A 846 32.61 -0.48 6.67
CA ASP A 846 32.26 -1.33 5.54
C ASP A 846 32.35 -0.56 4.21
N PHE A 847 32.59 0.76 4.30
CA PHE A 847 32.60 1.74 3.22
C PHE A 847 31.23 1.79 2.51
N PHE A 848 30.13 1.69 3.28
CA PHE A 848 28.77 1.81 2.73
C PHE A 848 28.58 3.17 2.04
N GLY A 849 28.10 3.14 0.79
CA GLY A 849 27.99 4.33 -0.05
C GLY A 849 29.21 4.59 -0.94
N LYS A 850 30.24 3.73 -0.94
CA LYS A 850 31.47 3.98 -1.71
C LYS A 850 31.23 4.07 -3.21
N THR A 851 30.22 3.34 -3.68
CA THR A 851 29.71 3.32 -5.05
C THR A 851 28.19 3.32 -4.98
N ILE A 852 27.58 4.00 -5.94
CA ILE A 852 26.13 4.09 -6.10
C ILE A 852 25.83 3.83 -7.58
N ALA A 853 24.81 3.05 -7.85
CA ALA A 853 24.14 2.97 -9.13
C ALA A 853 22.64 2.99 -8.90
N SER A 854 21.85 3.21 -9.95
CA SER A 854 20.40 3.20 -9.89
C SER A 854 19.84 2.73 -11.23
N GLY A 855 18.56 2.36 -11.20
CA GLY A 855 17.72 2.09 -12.35
C GLY A 855 16.42 1.43 -11.89
N ASP A 856 15.47 1.24 -12.79
CA ASP A 856 14.22 0.53 -12.52
C ASP A 856 14.49 -0.99 -12.47
N PHE A 857 14.96 -1.50 -11.32
CA PHE A 857 15.27 -2.93 -11.15
C PHE A 857 13.99 -3.78 -11.15
N ASN A 858 12.92 -3.27 -10.53
CA ASN A 858 11.70 -4.03 -10.30
C ASN A 858 10.59 -3.81 -11.37
N GLY A 859 10.69 -2.76 -12.18
CA GLY A 859 9.79 -2.44 -13.29
C GLY A 859 8.51 -1.68 -12.90
N ASP A 860 8.46 -1.06 -11.71
CA ASP A 860 7.32 -0.27 -11.23
C ASP A 860 7.38 1.21 -11.61
N GLY A 861 8.41 1.63 -12.37
CA GLY A 861 8.53 2.97 -12.93
C GLY A 861 9.24 3.98 -12.04
N PHE A 862 9.77 3.56 -10.90
CA PHE A 862 10.61 4.40 -10.05
C PHE A 862 12.08 4.00 -10.23
N ALA A 863 12.98 4.94 -9.95
CA ALA A 863 14.39 4.62 -9.84
C ALA A 863 14.65 3.93 -8.50
N ASP A 864 15.08 2.67 -8.54
CA ASP A 864 15.65 1.96 -7.40
C ASP A 864 17.14 2.30 -7.28
N ILE A 865 17.75 2.08 -6.11
CA ILE A 865 19.19 2.37 -5.89
C ILE A 865 19.97 1.15 -5.39
N ALA A 866 21.17 0.95 -5.92
CA ALA A 866 22.14 -0.06 -5.51
C ALA A 866 23.38 0.61 -4.90
N VAL A 867 23.71 0.22 -3.66
CA VAL A 867 24.77 0.84 -2.85
C VAL A 867 25.86 -0.16 -2.51
N GLY A 868 27.09 0.13 -2.90
CA GLY A 868 28.26 -0.69 -2.57
C GLY A 868 28.80 -0.45 -1.16
N ALA A 869 29.22 -1.54 -0.51
CA ALA A 869 29.92 -1.58 0.77
C ALA A 869 31.11 -2.58 0.67
N PRO A 870 32.18 -2.23 -0.08
CA PRO A 870 33.22 -3.19 -0.46
C PRO A 870 34.07 -3.75 0.69
N LYS A 871 33.96 -3.21 1.90
CA LYS A 871 34.65 -3.75 3.09
C LYS A 871 33.73 -4.53 4.03
N SER A 872 32.44 -4.64 3.73
CA SER A 872 31.47 -5.31 4.60
C SER A 872 31.80 -6.78 4.85
N GLY A 873 31.88 -7.15 6.14
CA GLY A 873 32.30 -8.49 6.59
C GLY A 873 33.69 -8.93 6.08
N GLY A 874 34.51 -8.00 5.57
CA GLY A 874 35.76 -8.29 4.88
C GLY A 874 35.61 -8.92 3.48
N ILE A 875 34.41 -9.28 3.04
CA ILE A 875 34.11 -9.94 1.75
C ILE A 875 33.48 -8.98 0.72
N GLY A 876 32.89 -7.89 1.18
CA GLY A 876 32.17 -6.91 0.37
C GLY A 876 30.69 -7.27 0.16
N LYS A 877 29.84 -6.24 0.06
CA LYS A 877 28.40 -6.35 -0.16
C LYS A 877 27.86 -5.24 -1.07
N VAL A 878 26.69 -5.47 -1.65
CA VAL A 878 25.84 -4.44 -2.28
C VAL A 878 24.45 -4.53 -1.67
N TYR A 879 23.83 -3.39 -1.43
CA TYR A 879 22.50 -3.23 -0.83
C TYR A 879 21.59 -2.55 -1.84
N ILE A 880 20.47 -3.16 -2.18
CA ILE A 880 19.49 -2.64 -3.15
C ILE A 880 18.22 -2.24 -2.41
N PHE A 881 17.79 -1.00 -2.60
CA PHE A 881 16.59 -0.42 -2.01
C PHE A 881 15.63 -0.10 -3.14
N HIS A 882 14.44 -0.69 -3.10
CA HIS A 882 13.39 -0.37 -4.05
C HIS A 882 12.62 0.86 -3.60
N SER A 883 12.22 1.68 -4.57
CA SER A 883 11.34 2.82 -4.37
C SER A 883 9.90 2.37 -4.10
N ASN A 884 9.00 3.31 -3.78
CA ASN A 884 7.63 2.97 -3.47
C ASN A 884 6.64 4.12 -3.71
N GLN A 885 5.61 3.87 -4.51
CA GLN A 885 4.56 4.84 -4.84
C GLN A 885 3.82 5.41 -3.63
N THR A 886 3.42 4.55 -2.69
CA THR A 886 2.58 4.93 -1.54
C THR A 886 3.37 5.72 -0.50
N LEU A 887 4.71 5.68 -0.54
CA LEU A 887 5.60 6.28 0.46
C LEU A 887 6.45 7.43 -0.08
N GLY A 888 6.30 7.80 -1.36
CA GLY A 888 7.08 8.83 -2.03
C GLY A 888 8.55 8.44 -2.12
N GLY A 889 8.83 7.35 -2.85
CA GLY A 889 10.17 6.78 -3.03
C GLY A 889 10.68 5.98 -1.82
N ILE A 890 12.01 5.91 -1.68
CA ILE A 890 12.68 5.08 -0.66
C ILE A 890 12.39 5.61 0.75
N ASN A 891 11.66 4.83 1.56
CA ASN A 891 11.27 5.20 2.93
C ASN A 891 12.14 4.54 4.03
N THR A 892 13.23 3.86 3.66
CA THR A 892 14.12 3.15 4.60
C THR A 892 15.27 4.03 5.09
N SER A 893 15.46 4.16 6.40
CA SER A 893 16.55 4.97 6.98
C SER A 893 17.84 4.20 7.27
N PHE A 894 17.87 2.87 7.10
CA PHE A 894 19.03 2.03 7.44
C PHE A 894 19.32 0.96 6.38
N TYR A 895 20.61 0.72 6.17
CA TYR A 895 21.13 -0.25 5.20
C TYR A 895 20.60 -1.68 5.36
N MET A 896 20.25 -2.09 6.59
CA MET A 896 19.71 -3.42 6.88
C MET A 896 18.26 -3.64 6.43
N PHE A 897 17.56 -2.58 5.99
CA PHE A 897 16.22 -2.66 5.39
C PHE A 897 16.24 -2.65 3.86
N ALA A 898 17.41 -2.87 3.24
CA ALA A 898 17.51 -3.11 1.80
C ALA A 898 16.63 -4.29 1.38
N ASN A 899 15.84 -4.10 0.33
CA ASN A 899 14.99 -5.14 -0.27
C ASN A 899 15.80 -6.35 -0.73
N THR A 900 17.02 -6.09 -1.24
CA THR A 900 17.97 -7.15 -1.60
C THR A 900 19.37 -6.86 -1.10
N ILE A 901 20.07 -7.92 -0.67
CA ILE A 901 21.48 -7.89 -0.28
C ILE A 901 22.26 -8.87 -1.14
N LEU A 902 23.27 -8.37 -1.85
CA LEU A 902 24.22 -9.19 -2.60
C LEU A 902 25.51 -9.29 -1.77
N THR A 903 25.99 -10.51 -1.54
CA THR A 903 27.16 -10.77 -0.68
C THR A 903 28.30 -11.44 -1.45
N GLY A 904 29.52 -10.92 -1.27
CA GLY A 904 30.75 -11.46 -1.85
C GLY A 904 31.13 -12.86 -1.33
N SER A 905 32.16 -13.45 -1.93
CA SER A 905 32.55 -14.84 -1.76
C SER A 905 33.84 -15.05 -0.95
N THR A 906 34.73 -14.06 -0.97
CA THR A 906 36.15 -14.20 -0.60
C THR A 906 36.66 -12.97 0.15
N VAL A 907 37.36 -13.18 1.26
CA VAL A 907 37.92 -12.09 2.07
C VAL A 907 38.94 -11.29 1.24
N GLY A 908 38.74 -9.97 1.19
CA GLY A 908 39.58 -9.03 0.46
C GLY A 908 39.35 -9.00 -1.05
N GLU A 909 38.20 -9.46 -1.57
CA GLU A 909 37.89 -9.32 -3.00
C GLU A 909 37.32 -7.94 -3.40
N ASP A 910 36.84 -7.17 -2.41
CA ASP A 910 36.23 -5.85 -2.56
C ASP A 910 34.98 -5.84 -3.46
N PHE A 911 34.10 -6.83 -3.26
CA PHE A 911 32.80 -6.94 -3.93
C PHE A 911 31.91 -5.72 -3.64
N GLY A 912 31.47 -5.02 -4.69
CA GLY A 912 30.84 -3.69 -4.58
C GLY A 912 31.83 -2.53 -4.76
N GLY A 913 33.07 -2.81 -5.18
CA GLY A 913 34.10 -1.78 -5.45
C GLY A 913 33.82 -0.93 -6.70
N SER A 914 32.97 -1.41 -7.59
CA SER A 914 32.41 -0.71 -8.76
C SER A 914 31.01 -1.29 -9.07
N LEU A 915 30.14 -0.46 -9.64
CA LEU A 915 28.75 -0.81 -10.00
C LEU A 915 28.40 -0.19 -11.35
N SER A 916 27.57 -0.87 -12.15
CA SER A 916 26.94 -0.32 -13.36
C SER A 916 25.64 -1.05 -13.67
N THR A 917 24.67 -0.37 -14.28
CA THR A 917 23.32 -0.85 -14.58
C THR A 917 22.99 -0.80 -16.08
N GLY A 918 22.03 -1.61 -16.54
CA GLY A 918 21.53 -1.70 -17.93
C GLY A 918 20.72 -2.99 -18.18
N ASP A 919 20.09 -3.15 -19.34
CA ASP A 919 19.30 -4.34 -19.72
C ASP A 919 20.20 -5.42 -20.37
N LEU A 920 20.92 -6.18 -19.54
CA LEU A 920 21.88 -7.21 -19.98
C LEU A 920 21.17 -8.51 -20.39
N SER A 921 19.98 -8.72 -19.84
CA SER A 921 19.14 -9.91 -20.04
C SER A 921 18.24 -9.80 -21.27
N GLY A 922 17.96 -8.58 -21.75
CA GLY A 922 17.06 -8.26 -22.86
C GLY A 922 15.59 -8.41 -22.51
N ASP A 923 15.25 -8.51 -21.21
CA ASP A 923 13.89 -8.68 -20.72
C ASP A 923 13.20 -7.34 -20.38
N ARG A 924 13.97 -6.23 -20.50
CA ARG A 924 13.57 -4.83 -20.32
C ARG A 924 13.35 -4.39 -18.88
N TYR A 925 13.81 -5.17 -17.90
CA TYR A 925 14.07 -4.71 -16.53
C TYR A 925 15.55 -4.31 -16.40
N THR A 926 15.90 -3.52 -15.39
CA THR A 926 17.31 -3.14 -15.19
C THR A 926 18.07 -4.26 -14.49
N ASP A 927 19.26 -4.60 -14.98
CA ASP A 927 20.19 -5.55 -14.38
C ASP A 927 21.39 -4.82 -13.72
N LEU A 928 22.18 -5.55 -12.91
CA LEU A 928 23.32 -4.99 -12.18
C LEU A 928 24.62 -5.76 -12.42
N VAL A 929 25.68 -5.03 -12.80
CA VAL A 929 27.06 -5.51 -12.80
C VAL A 929 27.77 -5.03 -11.53
N VAL A 930 28.39 -5.95 -10.79
CA VAL A 930 29.14 -5.68 -9.56
C VAL A 930 30.61 -6.08 -9.72
N GLY A 931 31.52 -5.14 -9.50
CA GLY A 931 32.96 -5.39 -9.51
C GLY A 931 33.52 -5.84 -8.17
N ALA A 932 34.54 -6.69 -8.23
CA ALA A 932 35.38 -7.15 -7.13
C ALA A 932 36.87 -7.07 -7.55
N PRO A 933 37.46 -5.87 -7.73
CA PRO A 933 38.76 -5.69 -8.38
C PRO A 933 39.96 -6.19 -7.57
N ALA A 934 39.79 -6.46 -6.28
CA ALA A 934 40.85 -7.03 -5.42
C ALA A 934 40.86 -8.58 -5.43
N PHE A 935 39.85 -9.23 -6.04
CA PHE A 935 39.71 -10.68 -6.09
C PHE A 935 41.01 -11.42 -6.49
N SER A 936 41.36 -12.46 -5.72
CA SER A 936 42.47 -13.38 -5.98
C SER A 936 43.80 -12.68 -6.30
N THR A 937 44.36 -11.97 -5.31
CA THR A 937 45.59 -11.17 -5.46
C THR A 937 45.43 -10.11 -6.57
N SER A 938 44.32 -9.37 -6.52
CA SER A 938 43.99 -8.30 -7.46
C SER A 938 44.02 -8.73 -8.94
N LYS A 939 43.72 -10.00 -9.25
CA LYS A 939 43.26 -10.37 -10.59
C LYS A 939 42.00 -9.60 -10.95
N GLY A 940 41.09 -9.51 -9.97
CA GLY A 940 39.82 -8.85 -10.11
C GLY A 940 38.76 -9.73 -10.81
N ARG A 941 37.50 -9.33 -10.68
CA ARG A 941 36.33 -10.07 -11.18
C ARG A 941 35.14 -9.10 -11.34
N ILE A 942 34.21 -9.42 -12.24
CA ILE A 942 32.85 -8.87 -12.24
C ILE A 942 31.84 -10.00 -12.05
N TYR A 943 30.70 -9.65 -11.46
CA TYR A 943 29.52 -10.49 -11.31
C TYR A 943 28.34 -9.78 -11.96
N VAL A 944 27.43 -10.53 -12.58
CA VAL A 944 26.21 -10.02 -13.21
C VAL A 944 25.00 -10.65 -12.53
N PHE A 945 24.03 -9.80 -12.18
CA PHE A 945 22.78 -10.16 -11.54
C PHE A 945 21.64 -9.62 -12.40
N HIS A 946 20.81 -10.50 -12.95
CA HIS A 946 19.65 -10.09 -13.72
C HIS A 946 18.44 -9.89 -12.80
N SER A 947 17.56 -8.96 -13.15
CA SER A 947 16.27 -8.81 -12.49
C SER A 947 15.45 -10.11 -12.60
N GLN A 948 14.50 -10.29 -11.68
CA GLN A 948 13.50 -11.36 -11.71
C GLN A 948 12.11 -10.76 -12.02
N GLY A 949 12.08 -9.73 -12.86
CA GLY A 949 10.90 -8.95 -13.20
C GLY A 949 10.38 -8.14 -12.01
N GLY A 950 9.07 -8.25 -11.74
CA GLY A 950 8.38 -7.54 -10.65
C GLY A 950 8.87 -7.81 -9.22
N ALA A 951 9.84 -8.71 -9.04
CA ALA A 951 10.52 -8.95 -7.75
C ALA A 951 11.85 -8.17 -7.62
N GLY A 952 12.32 -7.52 -8.68
CA GLY A 952 13.65 -6.93 -8.77
C GLY A 952 14.76 -7.98 -8.76
N ILE A 953 15.99 -7.53 -8.46
CA ILE A 953 17.14 -8.43 -8.30
C ILE A 953 17.03 -9.21 -6.99
N ALA A 954 17.28 -10.52 -7.04
CA ALA A 954 17.17 -11.39 -5.86
C ALA A 954 18.38 -11.31 -4.91
N THR A 955 18.14 -11.49 -3.61
CA THR A 955 19.18 -11.63 -2.59
C THR A 955 20.06 -12.84 -2.85
N ALA A 956 21.38 -12.64 -2.85
CA ALA A 956 22.35 -13.62 -3.33
C ALA A 956 23.62 -13.66 -2.47
N THR A 957 24.26 -14.83 -2.39
CA THR A 957 25.60 -14.99 -1.80
C THR A 957 26.48 -15.73 -2.79
N VAL A 958 27.49 -15.04 -3.29
CA VAL A 958 28.32 -15.51 -4.40
C VAL A 958 29.22 -16.68 -3.97
N THR A 959 29.29 -17.71 -4.79
CA THR A 959 30.14 -18.90 -4.59
C THR A 959 31.49 -18.78 -5.31
N THR A 960 32.55 -19.34 -4.72
CA THR A 960 33.93 -19.25 -5.25
C THR A 960 34.22 -20.19 -6.43
N THR A 961 33.41 -21.23 -6.60
CA THR A 961 33.49 -22.25 -7.66
C THR A 961 33.20 -21.68 -9.06
N GLY A 962 33.65 -22.38 -10.10
CA GLY A 962 33.59 -21.96 -11.51
C GLY A 962 32.20 -21.83 -12.16
N VAL A 963 31.13 -21.81 -11.37
CA VAL A 963 29.72 -21.71 -11.79
C VAL A 963 28.97 -20.90 -10.72
N CYS A 964 28.10 -19.97 -11.12
CA CYS A 964 27.17 -19.33 -10.20
C CYS A 964 26.15 -20.36 -9.69
N THR A 965 26.13 -20.62 -8.38
CA THR A 965 25.24 -21.63 -7.77
C THR A 965 24.35 -21.09 -6.64
N ALA A 966 24.31 -19.77 -6.44
CA ALA A 966 23.52 -19.12 -5.38
C ALA A 966 23.17 -17.64 -5.68
N GLY A 967 22.53 -17.39 -6.83
CA GLY A 967 21.84 -16.12 -7.11
C GLY A 967 22.58 -15.05 -7.92
N CYS A 968 23.82 -15.30 -8.38
CA CYS A 968 24.36 -14.57 -9.53
C CYS A 968 24.01 -15.29 -10.84
N ASN A 969 23.98 -14.57 -11.95
CA ASN A 969 23.75 -15.13 -13.28
C ASN A 969 25.10 -15.48 -13.92
N TYR A 970 26.00 -14.50 -14.02
CA TYR A 970 27.32 -14.66 -14.65
C TYR A 970 28.45 -14.08 -13.80
N PHE A 971 29.66 -14.57 -14.04
CA PHE A 971 30.88 -13.85 -13.67
C PHE A 971 31.97 -14.00 -14.73
N ARG A 972 32.89 -13.04 -14.75
CA ARG A 972 34.11 -13.03 -15.57
C ARG A 972 35.26 -12.53 -14.69
N GLY A 973 36.46 -13.08 -14.86
CA GLY A 973 37.62 -12.82 -13.99
C GLY A 973 38.86 -12.40 -14.76
N GLY A 974 39.71 -11.60 -14.11
CA GLY A 974 41.03 -11.24 -14.64
C GLY A 974 41.98 -12.44 -14.73
N ILE A 975 42.98 -12.33 -15.59
CA ILE A 975 43.84 -13.46 -15.98
C ILE A 975 45.08 -13.50 -15.08
N THR A 976 45.73 -12.35 -14.88
CA THR A 976 47.03 -12.22 -14.21
C THR A 976 46.94 -11.45 -12.90
N ASN A 977 47.78 -11.79 -11.92
CA ASN A 977 47.78 -11.12 -10.62
C ASN A 977 48.07 -9.62 -10.78
N ASN A 978 47.31 -8.79 -10.08
CA ASN A 978 47.31 -7.33 -10.18
C ASN A 978 46.72 -6.72 -11.47
N ASP A 979 46.07 -7.50 -12.35
CA ASP A 979 45.28 -6.97 -13.49
C ASP A 979 44.25 -5.90 -13.04
N LYS A 980 43.61 -6.10 -11.88
CA LYS A 980 42.44 -5.34 -11.37
C LYS A 980 41.27 -5.33 -12.36
N PHE A 981 40.92 -6.48 -12.91
CA PHE A 981 39.74 -6.62 -13.75
C PHE A 981 38.46 -6.26 -12.97
N GLY A 982 37.57 -5.46 -13.56
CA GLY A 982 36.42 -4.90 -12.86
C GLY A 982 36.78 -3.71 -11.97
N PHE A 983 37.91 -3.04 -12.20
CA PHE A 983 38.21 -1.78 -11.52
C PHE A 983 37.16 -0.74 -11.92
N SER A 984 37.10 -0.40 -13.20
CA SER A 984 36.02 0.38 -13.80
C SER A 984 35.07 -0.54 -14.59
N ILE A 985 33.80 -0.16 -14.65
CA ILE A 985 32.74 -0.86 -15.39
C ILE A 985 31.86 0.24 -16.01
N ALA A 986 31.43 0.03 -17.25
CA ALA A 986 30.36 0.79 -17.89
C ALA A 986 29.52 -0.16 -18.76
N VAL A 987 28.24 0.16 -18.90
CA VAL A 987 27.24 -0.63 -19.61
C VAL A 987 26.50 0.27 -20.59
N GLY A 988 26.11 -0.26 -21.75
CA GLY A 988 25.38 0.43 -22.83
C GLY A 988 25.45 -0.38 -24.14
N ASN A 989 24.68 0.01 -25.16
CA ASN A 989 24.42 -0.85 -26.32
C ASN A 989 25.45 -0.58 -27.45
N ILE A 990 26.58 -1.27 -27.37
CA ILE A 990 27.74 -1.06 -28.26
C ILE A 990 27.52 -1.75 -29.61
N ASN A 991 26.86 -2.91 -29.61
CA ASN A 991 26.61 -3.71 -30.82
C ASN A 991 25.29 -3.36 -31.54
N GLY A 992 24.37 -2.63 -30.89
CA GLY A 992 23.07 -2.20 -31.42
C GLY A 992 22.00 -3.29 -31.55
N ASP A 993 22.07 -4.36 -30.75
CA ASP A 993 21.04 -5.39 -30.65
C ASP A 993 20.01 -5.06 -29.54
N MET A 994 19.49 -6.04 -28.82
CA MET A 994 18.47 -5.88 -27.78
C MET A 994 19.00 -6.06 -26.35
N TYR A 995 20.31 -6.19 -26.18
CA TYR A 995 21.00 -6.29 -24.90
C TYR A 995 21.97 -5.10 -24.73
N ASP A 996 22.15 -4.62 -23.51
CA ASP A 996 23.28 -3.75 -23.19
C ASP A 996 24.57 -4.58 -23.03
N ASP A 997 25.70 -4.02 -23.48
CA ASP A 997 27.01 -4.67 -23.49
C ASP A 997 27.86 -4.22 -22.29
N ILE A 998 28.81 -5.06 -21.84
CA ILE A 998 29.63 -4.78 -20.65
C ILE A 998 31.06 -4.41 -21.04
N THR A 999 31.46 -3.19 -20.69
CA THR A 999 32.84 -2.70 -20.83
C THR A 999 33.56 -2.73 -19.49
N VAL A 1000 34.73 -3.38 -19.43
CA VAL A 1000 35.45 -3.68 -18.17
C VAL A 1000 36.89 -3.19 -18.20
N GLY A 1001 37.25 -2.29 -17.28
CA GLY A 1001 38.60 -1.77 -17.15
C GLY A 1001 39.53 -2.65 -16.32
N VAL A 1002 40.79 -2.69 -16.75
CA VAL A 1002 41.85 -3.56 -16.22
C VAL A 1002 43.16 -2.75 -16.12
N PRO A 1003 43.17 -1.62 -15.38
CA PRO A 1003 44.26 -0.65 -15.43
C PRO A 1003 45.58 -1.15 -14.84
N GLY A 1004 45.59 -2.30 -14.14
CA GLY A 1004 46.79 -2.94 -13.63
C GLY A 1004 47.51 -3.85 -14.63
N HIS A 1005 46.88 -4.19 -15.76
CA HIS A 1005 47.43 -5.10 -16.76
C HIS A 1005 48.82 -4.67 -17.26
N ASN A 1006 49.77 -5.61 -17.42
CA ASN A 1006 51.17 -5.29 -17.75
C ASN A 1006 51.50 -5.29 -19.26
N GLY A 1007 50.57 -5.71 -20.12
CA GLY A 1007 50.78 -5.79 -21.58
C GLY A 1007 51.92 -6.72 -22.01
N GLY A 1008 52.32 -7.67 -21.16
CA GLY A 1008 53.51 -8.50 -21.39
C GLY A 1008 54.86 -7.78 -21.18
N THR A 1009 54.85 -6.59 -20.58
CA THR A 1009 56.06 -5.76 -20.38
C THR A 1009 56.58 -5.82 -18.93
N LEU A 1010 57.76 -5.24 -18.69
CA LEU A 1010 58.32 -5.06 -17.34
C LEU A 1010 57.64 -3.92 -16.54
N LEU A 1011 56.77 -3.13 -17.17
CA LEU A 1011 55.98 -2.09 -16.52
C LEU A 1011 54.59 -2.65 -16.20
N ALA A 1012 54.30 -2.85 -14.91
CA ALA A 1012 52.94 -3.14 -14.47
C ALA A 1012 52.03 -1.92 -14.70
N GLY A 1013 50.73 -2.11 -14.92
CA GLY A 1013 49.80 -0.99 -15.07
C GLY A 1013 49.85 -0.23 -16.40
N ASN A 1014 50.23 -0.89 -17.49
CA ASN A 1014 49.93 -0.40 -18.84
C ASN A 1014 48.41 -0.21 -19.02
N GLY A 1015 47.64 -1.21 -18.63
CA GLY A 1015 46.20 -1.25 -18.71
C GLY A 1015 45.65 -1.98 -19.94
N ARG A 1016 44.36 -2.34 -19.86
CA ARG A 1016 43.54 -3.01 -20.86
C ARG A 1016 42.07 -2.67 -20.58
N VAL A 1017 41.23 -2.73 -21.62
CA VAL A 1017 39.78 -2.84 -21.48
C VAL A 1017 39.31 -4.12 -22.19
N TYR A 1018 38.34 -4.82 -21.61
CA TYR A 1018 37.58 -5.87 -22.28
C TYR A 1018 36.19 -5.34 -22.65
N VAL A 1019 35.71 -5.69 -23.84
CA VAL A 1019 34.32 -5.48 -24.28
C VAL A 1019 33.66 -6.85 -24.41
N TYR A 1020 32.62 -7.09 -23.62
CA TYR A 1020 31.80 -8.30 -23.67
C TYR A 1020 30.45 -7.96 -24.30
N TYR A 1021 30.06 -8.72 -25.33
CA TYR A 1021 28.70 -8.63 -25.83
C TYR A 1021 27.78 -9.50 -24.98
N SER A 1022 26.61 -8.97 -24.65
CA SER A 1022 25.56 -9.73 -23.97
C SER A 1022 24.78 -10.57 -24.99
N SER A 1023 24.29 -11.76 -24.62
CA SER A 1023 23.58 -12.61 -25.59
C SER A 1023 22.60 -13.61 -24.96
N ASN A 1024 21.43 -13.74 -25.58
CA ASN A 1024 20.35 -14.68 -25.21
C ASN A 1024 19.89 -14.59 -23.74
N GLY A 1025 20.20 -13.48 -23.05
CA GLY A 1025 20.02 -13.34 -21.60
C GLY A 1025 20.76 -14.37 -20.73
N THR A 1026 21.64 -15.20 -21.30
CA THR A 1026 22.24 -16.35 -20.60
C THR A 1026 23.71 -16.63 -20.89
N ASP A 1027 24.44 -15.79 -21.65
CA ASP A 1027 25.91 -15.79 -21.60
C ASP A 1027 26.53 -14.49 -22.15
N LEU A 1028 27.70 -14.13 -21.63
CA LEU A 1028 28.56 -13.08 -22.19
C LEU A 1028 29.53 -13.69 -23.21
N THR A 1029 29.76 -13.04 -24.35
CA THR A 1029 30.64 -13.58 -25.40
C THR A 1029 32.09 -13.78 -24.94
N VAL A 1030 32.89 -14.43 -25.80
CA VAL A 1030 34.34 -14.19 -25.79
C VAL A 1030 34.56 -12.67 -25.99
N PRO A 1031 35.31 -11.98 -25.11
CA PRO A 1031 35.45 -10.55 -25.20
C PRO A 1031 36.44 -10.13 -26.28
N ASN A 1032 36.24 -8.94 -26.84
CA ASN A 1032 37.28 -8.22 -27.55
C ASN A 1032 38.14 -7.42 -26.57
N THR A 1033 39.42 -7.19 -26.89
CA THR A 1033 40.33 -6.36 -26.08
C THR A 1033 40.68 -5.03 -26.75
N LEU A 1034 40.73 -3.98 -25.93
CA LEU A 1034 41.42 -2.75 -26.22
C LEU A 1034 42.71 -2.77 -25.39
N ASP A 1035 43.86 -2.90 -26.06
CA ASP A 1035 45.13 -3.26 -25.42
C ASP A 1035 46.17 -2.13 -25.43
N ASN A 1036 46.73 -1.80 -24.27
CA ASN A 1036 47.90 -0.93 -24.21
C ASN A 1036 49.21 -1.71 -24.34
N THR A 1037 49.68 -1.86 -25.58
CA THR A 1037 50.91 -2.56 -25.95
C THR A 1037 52.19 -1.71 -25.82
N ALA A 1038 52.13 -0.55 -25.16
CA ALA A 1038 53.27 0.36 -25.01
C ALA A 1038 54.38 -0.23 -24.11
N ASN A 1039 55.65 -0.13 -24.52
CA ASN A 1039 56.77 -0.73 -23.79
C ASN A 1039 57.61 0.25 -22.96
N ASN A 1040 57.27 1.54 -22.99
CA ASN A 1040 57.95 2.60 -22.23
C ASN A 1040 56.99 3.77 -21.94
N TYR A 1041 57.24 4.52 -20.86
CA TYR A 1041 56.39 5.63 -20.40
C TYR A 1041 56.00 6.64 -21.49
N ALA A 1042 56.97 7.06 -22.33
CA ALA A 1042 56.73 8.07 -23.38
C ALA A 1042 55.75 7.59 -24.47
N SER A 1043 55.65 6.27 -24.68
CA SER A 1043 54.64 5.64 -25.55
C SER A 1043 53.35 5.23 -24.82
N GLY A 1044 53.28 5.39 -23.51
CA GLY A 1044 52.12 5.00 -22.68
C GLY A 1044 52.32 3.79 -21.77
N GLY A 1045 53.55 3.31 -21.56
CA GLY A 1045 53.83 2.34 -20.51
C GLY A 1045 53.45 2.91 -19.14
N TYR A 1046 52.90 2.09 -18.23
CA TYR A 1046 52.33 2.53 -16.93
C TYR A 1046 51.12 3.50 -17.03
N ALA A 1047 50.51 3.75 -18.21
CA ALA A 1047 49.48 4.79 -18.34
C ALA A 1047 48.14 4.50 -17.61
N GLN A 1048 47.94 3.29 -17.07
CA GLN A 1048 46.71 2.83 -16.43
C GLN A 1048 45.48 2.94 -17.33
N PHE A 1049 45.60 2.52 -18.59
CA PHE A 1049 44.51 2.48 -19.56
C PHE A 1049 43.35 1.59 -19.05
N GLY A 1050 42.14 2.15 -18.97
CA GLY A 1050 41.00 1.51 -18.32
C GLY A 1050 40.78 1.95 -16.87
N TYR A 1051 41.42 3.03 -16.41
CA TYR A 1051 41.21 3.56 -15.05
C TYR A 1051 39.78 4.06 -14.83
N SER A 1052 39.24 4.78 -15.82
CA SER A 1052 37.84 5.20 -15.91
C SER A 1052 37.31 4.85 -17.31
N ILE A 1053 36.01 4.59 -17.41
CA ILE A 1053 35.32 4.23 -18.65
C ILE A 1053 33.94 4.89 -18.65
N ALA A 1054 33.47 5.31 -19.82
CA ALA A 1054 32.08 5.63 -20.08
C ALA A 1054 31.67 5.05 -21.44
N VAL A 1055 30.37 4.82 -21.63
CA VAL A 1055 29.77 4.25 -22.85
C VAL A 1055 28.65 5.18 -23.27
N ALA A 1056 28.68 5.68 -24.51
CA ALA A 1056 27.64 6.52 -25.11
C ALA A 1056 27.89 6.75 -26.61
N ASN A 1057 26.85 6.95 -27.40
CA ASN A 1057 26.91 7.34 -28.81
C ASN A 1057 27.51 8.75 -29.01
N PHE A 1058 28.80 8.84 -29.38
CA PHE A 1058 29.48 10.10 -29.75
C PHE A 1058 29.35 10.41 -31.24
N ASN A 1059 29.37 9.39 -32.09
CA ASN A 1059 29.48 9.56 -33.53
C ASN A 1059 28.13 9.92 -34.21
N GLY A 1060 27.01 9.65 -33.53
CA GLY A 1060 25.63 9.95 -33.94
C GLY A 1060 24.93 8.87 -34.78
N ASP A 1061 25.40 7.62 -34.77
CA ASP A 1061 24.85 6.51 -35.57
C ASP A 1061 23.84 5.60 -34.83
N ASN A 1062 23.65 5.81 -33.52
CA ASN A 1062 22.83 5.03 -32.58
C ASN A 1062 23.45 3.72 -32.07
N TYR A 1063 24.76 3.56 -32.20
CA TYR A 1063 25.54 2.55 -31.47
C TYR A 1063 26.37 3.27 -30.41
N ASP A 1064 26.51 2.71 -29.21
CA ASP A 1064 27.31 3.36 -28.17
C ASP A 1064 28.82 3.17 -28.41
N ASP A 1065 29.57 4.27 -28.37
CA ASP A 1065 31.02 4.30 -28.46
C ASP A 1065 31.65 4.15 -27.06
N VAL A 1066 32.86 3.58 -26.98
CA VAL A 1066 33.57 3.33 -25.71
C VAL A 1066 34.61 4.42 -25.45
N VAL A 1067 34.47 5.14 -24.33
CA VAL A 1067 35.46 6.11 -23.84
C VAL A 1067 36.32 5.49 -22.74
N VAL A 1068 37.64 5.67 -22.82
CA VAL A 1068 38.61 5.10 -21.87
C VAL A 1068 39.59 6.16 -21.37
N GLY A 1069 39.77 6.25 -20.05
CA GLY A 1069 40.81 7.07 -19.40
C GLY A 1069 42.12 6.31 -19.14
N ALA A 1070 43.25 7.01 -19.33
CA ALA A 1070 44.61 6.59 -18.98
C ALA A 1070 45.37 7.73 -18.27
N PRO A 1071 45.04 8.03 -17.00
CA PRO A 1071 45.45 9.27 -16.31
C PRO A 1071 46.92 9.34 -15.91
N GLU A 1072 47.65 8.23 -15.95
CA GLU A 1072 49.08 8.19 -15.63
C GLU A 1072 49.96 8.29 -16.90
N TYR A 1073 49.37 8.54 -18.08
CA TYR A 1073 50.09 8.74 -19.35
C TYR A 1073 51.15 9.84 -19.25
N ASN A 1074 52.40 9.50 -19.56
CA ASN A 1074 53.60 10.33 -19.32
C ASN A 1074 54.48 10.44 -20.58
N PRO A 1075 54.14 11.34 -21.52
CA PRO A 1075 54.78 11.42 -22.84
C PRO A 1075 56.26 11.83 -22.81
N SER A 1076 56.82 12.30 -21.68
CA SER A 1076 58.24 12.62 -21.57
C SER A 1076 59.06 11.62 -20.76
N ALA A 1077 58.44 10.56 -20.19
CA ALA A 1077 59.08 9.60 -19.29
C ALA A 1077 59.80 10.23 -18.06
N VAL A 1078 59.38 11.41 -17.61
CA VAL A 1078 59.96 12.09 -16.42
C VAL A 1078 58.99 11.95 -15.25
N ALA A 1079 59.50 11.64 -14.06
CA ALA A 1079 58.68 11.56 -12.84
C ALA A 1079 57.88 12.87 -12.64
N ASN A 1080 56.62 12.74 -12.21
CA ASN A 1080 55.68 13.86 -12.04
C ASN A 1080 55.26 14.58 -13.35
N ASN A 1081 55.49 14.00 -14.53
CA ASN A 1081 54.96 14.49 -15.82
C ASN A 1081 53.84 13.60 -16.41
N GLN A 1082 52.91 13.15 -15.57
CA GLN A 1082 51.69 12.51 -16.05
C GLN A 1082 50.71 13.58 -16.56
N LYS A 1083 50.45 13.59 -17.87
CA LYS A 1083 49.46 14.48 -18.50
C LYS A 1083 48.06 13.87 -18.53
N GLY A 1084 47.99 12.54 -18.51
CA GLY A 1084 46.76 11.81 -18.78
C GLY A 1084 46.37 11.86 -20.26
N MET A 1085 45.57 10.88 -20.67
CA MET A 1085 45.01 10.80 -22.03
C MET A 1085 43.64 10.09 -21.96
N ILE A 1086 42.71 10.54 -22.78
CA ILE A 1086 41.36 9.95 -22.93
C ILE A 1086 41.20 9.49 -24.38
N PHE A 1087 40.60 8.33 -24.60
CA PHE A 1087 40.42 7.72 -25.91
C PHE A 1087 38.94 7.48 -26.18
N ILE A 1088 38.48 7.72 -27.41
CA ILE A 1088 37.13 7.38 -27.87
C ILE A 1088 37.26 6.33 -28.97
N PHE A 1089 36.82 5.11 -28.70
CA PHE A 1089 36.78 4.00 -29.65
C PHE A 1089 35.35 3.88 -30.19
N THR A 1090 35.17 4.15 -31.47
CA THR A 1090 33.84 4.09 -32.08
C THR A 1090 33.40 2.66 -32.32
N SER A 1091 32.10 2.41 -32.20
CA SER A 1091 31.52 1.16 -32.69
C SER A 1091 31.65 1.03 -34.22
N SER A 1092 31.46 -0.17 -34.74
CA SER A 1092 31.40 -0.48 -36.18
C SER A 1092 29.98 -0.84 -36.63
N GLY A 1093 28.97 -0.39 -35.88
CA GLY A 1093 27.58 -0.79 -36.06
C GLY A 1093 27.32 -2.18 -35.47
N ALA A 1094 26.53 -2.99 -36.19
CA ALA A 1094 26.10 -4.34 -35.80
C ALA A 1094 27.23 -5.38 -35.51
N THR A 1095 28.49 -5.00 -35.66
CA THR A 1095 29.68 -5.79 -35.29
C THR A 1095 30.42 -5.28 -34.06
N GLY A 1096 29.91 -4.24 -33.40
CA GLY A 1096 30.47 -3.66 -32.17
C GLY A 1096 31.88 -3.10 -32.35
N ILE A 1097 32.69 -3.19 -31.30
CA ILE A 1097 34.11 -2.83 -31.28
C ILE A 1097 34.97 -4.11 -31.30
N GLY A 1098 35.81 -4.25 -32.33
CA GLY A 1098 36.72 -5.38 -32.51
C GLY A 1098 37.93 -5.37 -31.55
N ASN A 1099 38.82 -6.37 -31.68
CA ASN A 1099 40.10 -6.37 -30.98
C ASN A 1099 41.02 -5.27 -31.52
N ILE A 1100 41.47 -4.34 -30.67
CA ILE A 1100 42.33 -3.22 -31.03
C ILE A 1100 43.60 -3.24 -30.17
N ALA A 1101 44.73 -3.59 -30.80
CA ALA A 1101 46.05 -3.50 -30.19
C ALA A 1101 46.63 -2.09 -30.34
N GLY A 1102 47.02 -1.47 -29.23
CA GLY A 1102 47.59 -0.12 -29.17
C GLY A 1102 46.52 0.97 -28.98
N MET A 1103 46.52 1.60 -27.80
CA MET A 1103 45.52 2.62 -27.41
C MET A 1103 45.40 3.81 -28.39
N THR A 1104 46.47 4.18 -29.08
CA THR A 1104 46.49 5.26 -30.08
C THR A 1104 45.76 4.94 -31.39
N ASN A 1105 45.21 3.72 -31.54
CA ASN A 1105 44.36 3.36 -32.67
C ASN A 1105 42.88 3.72 -32.45
N ALA A 1106 42.54 4.38 -31.34
CA ALA A 1106 41.27 5.09 -31.17
C ALA A 1106 41.13 6.21 -32.23
N PRO A 1107 39.98 6.35 -32.94
CA PRO A 1107 39.76 7.42 -33.91
C PRO A 1107 40.01 8.83 -33.37
N ARG A 1108 39.63 9.09 -32.11
CA ARG A 1108 39.81 10.38 -31.42
C ARG A 1108 40.43 10.14 -30.04
N TYR A 1109 41.43 10.93 -29.65
CA TYR A 1109 41.97 10.91 -28.30
C TYR A 1109 42.46 12.29 -27.83
N ILE A 1110 42.24 12.60 -26.56
CA ILE A 1110 42.48 13.92 -25.95
C ILE A 1110 43.64 13.83 -24.96
N THR A 1111 44.63 14.73 -25.05
CA THR A 1111 45.83 14.71 -24.18
C THR A 1111 45.90 15.95 -23.28
N GLY A 1112 46.40 15.83 -22.05
CA GLY A 1112 46.71 17.01 -21.21
C GLY A 1112 47.72 17.97 -21.86
N ASP A 1113 47.56 19.27 -21.63
CA ASP A 1113 48.49 20.32 -22.09
C ASP A 1113 49.78 20.30 -21.27
N ASN A 1114 49.67 20.17 -19.95
CA ASN A 1114 50.72 20.41 -18.97
C ASN A 1114 51.05 19.16 -18.15
N ASN A 1115 52.15 19.25 -17.42
CA ASN A 1115 52.54 18.26 -16.43
C ASN A 1115 51.52 18.23 -15.29
N GLN A 1116 51.08 17.04 -14.88
CA GLN A 1116 50.10 16.77 -13.81
C GLN A 1116 48.62 17.04 -14.13
N ASP A 1117 48.24 17.43 -15.36
CA ASP A 1117 46.82 17.58 -15.74
C ASP A 1117 45.99 16.30 -15.45
N GLN A 1118 46.61 15.13 -15.63
CA GLN A 1118 46.07 13.78 -15.33
C GLN A 1118 44.61 13.53 -15.77
N ILE A 1119 44.24 14.01 -16.96
CA ILE A 1119 42.88 13.85 -17.49
C ILE A 1119 42.51 12.37 -17.68
N GLY A 1120 41.21 12.05 -17.53
CA GLY A 1120 40.73 10.67 -17.51
C GLY A 1120 40.79 9.99 -16.13
N ARG A 1121 40.92 10.75 -15.04
CA ARG A 1121 40.75 10.23 -13.66
C ARG A 1121 39.30 9.94 -13.33
N ALA A 1122 38.41 10.88 -13.58
CA ALA A 1122 36.97 10.68 -13.62
C ALA A 1122 36.43 11.20 -14.96
N ILE A 1123 35.52 10.43 -15.56
CA ILE A 1123 34.85 10.72 -16.82
C ILE A 1123 33.35 10.53 -16.60
N THR A 1124 32.53 11.42 -17.18
CA THR A 1124 31.11 11.15 -17.43
C THR A 1124 30.73 11.73 -18.79
N THR A 1125 29.55 11.34 -19.29
CA THR A 1125 29.06 11.69 -20.63
C THR A 1125 27.60 12.15 -20.56
N GLY A 1126 27.13 12.78 -21.63
CA GLY A 1126 25.75 13.23 -21.80
C GLY A 1126 25.64 14.22 -22.94
N ASP A 1127 24.47 14.32 -23.58
CA ASP A 1127 24.18 15.31 -24.62
C ASP A 1127 23.85 16.65 -23.95
N LEU A 1128 24.83 17.54 -23.81
CA LEU A 1128 24.69 18.80 -23.07
C LEU A 1128 24.21 19.96 -23.96
N ASN A 1129 24.21 19.78 -25.28
CA ASN A 1129 23.80 20.79 -26.25
C ASN A 1129 22.50 20.44 -27.01
N LEU A 1130 21.97 19.23 -26.80
CA LEU A 1130 20.80 18.61 -27.44
C LEU A 1130 20.95 18.42 -28.97
N ASP A 1131 22.17 18.20 -29.47
CA ASP A 1131 22.43 17.93 -30.89
C ASP A 1131 22.26 16.46 -31.30
N GLY A 1132 22.07 15.56 -30.33
CA GLY A 1132 21.89 14.12 -30.52
C GLY A 1132 23.17 13.30 -30.42
N ARG A 1133 24.22 13.84 -29.78
CA ARG A 1133 25.52 13.21 -29.57
C ARG A 1133 25.93 13.32 -28.10
N ALA A 1134 26.67 12.34 -27.61
CA ALA A 1134 27.28 12.45 -26.30
C ALA A 1134 28.45 13.46 -26.31
N ASP A 1135 28.46 14.33 -25.32
CA ASP A 1135 29.60 15.17 -24.97
C ASP A 1135 30.47 14.49 -23.89
N LEU A 1136 31.71 14.93 -23.78
CA LEU A 1136 32.69 14.38 -22.84
C LEU A 1136 33.01 15.36 -21.71
N ILE A 1137 32.84 14.90 -20.46
CA ILE A 1137 33.16 15.64 -19.25
C ILE A 1137 34.27 14.90 -18.49
N THR A 1138 35.38 15.58 -18.19
CA THR A 1138 36.52 15.01 -17.43
C THR A 1138 36.99 15.94 -16.32
N SER A 1139 37.43 15.38 -15.20
CA SER A 1139 38.22 16.13 -14.21
C SER A 1139 39.68 16.29 -14.63
N THR A 1140 40.31 17.35 -14.11
CA THR A 1140 41.74 17.67 -14.23
C THR A 1140 42.37 17.75 -12.83
N ARG A 1141 43.71 17.73 -12.75
CA ARG A 1141 44.47 17.79 -11.49
C ARG A 1141 45.60 18.84 -11.52
N ALA A 1142 45.30 20.05 -11.96
CA ALA A 1142 46.32 21.11 -12.06
C ALA A 1142 46.84 21.57 -10.67
N LEU A 1143 48.09 22.07 -10.65
CA LEU A 1143 48.84 22.41 -9.44
C LEU A 1143 48.30 23.58 -8.59
N VAL A 1144 47.26 24.28 -9.06
CA VAL A 1144 46.68 25.48 -8.43
C VAL A 1144 45.16 25.43 -8.28
N ALA A 1145 44.48 24.59 -9.05
CA ALA A 1145 43.05 24.29 -8.94
C ALA A 1145 42.80 22.91 -9.59
N ASN A 1146 41.87 22.12 -9.05
CA ASN A 1146 41.31 21.00 -9.80
C ASN A 1146 40.10 21.55 -10.57
N ASP A 1147 40.03 21.31 -11.88
CA ASP A 1147 39.00 21.87 -12.76
C ASP A 1147 38.22 20.75 -13.45
N ILE A 1148 37.08 21.08 -14.06
CA ILE A 1148 36.34 20.19 -14.97
C ILE A 1148 36.41 20.76 -16.38
N ALA A 1149 36.84 19.95 -17.34
CA ALA A 1149 36.84 20.31 -18.75
C ALA A 1149 35.69 19.60 -19.49
N VAL A 1150 34.97 20.35 -20.31
CA VAL A 1150 33.88 19.84 -21.16
C VAL A 1150 34.27 19.96 -22.63
N PHE A 1151 34.13 18.87 -23.36
CA PHE A 1151 34.33 18.80 -24.80
C PHE A 1151 32.99 18.47 -25.45
N LEU A 1152 32.35 19.48 -26.04
CA LEU A 1152 31.21 19.27 -26.91
C LEU A 1152 31.67 18.50 -28.15
N THR A 1153 30.86 17.57 -28.61
CA THR A 1153 31.24 16.66 -29.71
C THR A 1153 30.93 17.30 -31.07
N PRO A 1154 31.92 17.42 -31.98
CA PRO A 1154 31.70 18.10 -33.25
C PRO A 1154 30.80 17.29 -34.18
N SER A 1155 29.96 17.98 -34.95
CA SER A 1155 29.13 17.37 -35.97
C SER A 1155 29.97 16.80 -37.13
N GLY A 1156 29.73 15.53 -37.47
CA GLY A 1156 30.44 14.79 -38.50
C GLY A 1156 31.32 13.65 -37.95
N SER A 1157 32.37 13.29 -38.68
CA SER A 1157 33.24 12.17 -38.34
C SER A 1157 34.19 12.52 -37.18
N ILE A 1158 33.97 11.92 -36.01
CA ILE A 1158 34.84 12.13 -34.84
C ILE A 1158 36.23 11.53 -35.08
N SER A 1159 37.26 12.39 -35.09
CA SER A 1159 38.65 11.96 -35.27
C SER A 1159 39.66 12.98 -34.75
N GLY A 1160 40.91 12.55 -34.59
CA GLY A 1160 42.06 13.43 -34.32
C GLY A 1160 42.47 13.56 -32.86
N THR A 1161 43.46 14.43 -32.62
CA THR A 1161 44.26 14.44 -31.38
C THR A 1161 44.23 15.80 -30.66
N PRO A 1162 43.06 16.29 -30.20
CA PRO A 1162 42.97 17.55 -29.47
C PRO A 1162 43.76 17.51 -28.15
N LEU A 1163 44.17 18.68 -27.69
CA LEU A 1163 44.74 18.89 -26.36
C LEU A 1163 43.64 19.35 -25.37
N LEU A 1164 43.96 19.38 -24.09
CA LEU A 1164 43.07 19.91 -23.05
C LEU A 1164 42.64 21.36 -23.32
N SER A 1165 43.52 22.18 -23.89
CA SER A 1165 43.25 23.55 -24.35
C SER A 1165 42.25 23.66 -25.51
N ASN A 1166 41.86 22.55 -26.14
CA ASN A 1166 40.78 22.48 -27.13
C ASN A 1166 39.40 22.12 -26.53
N LYS A 1167 39.27 22.11 -25.19
CA LYS A 1167 37.97 22.02 -24.50
C LYS A 1167 37.01 23.11 -24.97
N SER A 1168 35.73 22.78 -25.02
CA SER A 1168 34.67 23.74 -25.37
C SER A 1168 34.48 24.76 -24.26
N TYR A 1169 34.51 24.31 -23.00
CA TYR A 1169 34.50 25.17 -21.82
C TYR A 1169 35.04 24.44 -20.57
N GLU A 1170 35.15 25.16 -19.46
CA GLU A 1170 35.78 24.69 -18.21
C GLU A 1170 35.10 25.29 -16.98
N ILE A 1171 34.95 24.49 -15.92
CA ILE A 1171 34.48 24.90 -14.60
C ILE A 1171 35.68 24.90 -13.64
N THR A 1172 36.12 26.10 -13.26
CA THR A 1172 37.36 26.31 -12.49
C THR A 1172 37.15 26.13 -10.98
N GLY A 1173 38.07 25.42 -10.32
CA GLY A 1173 38.17 25.30 -8.87
C GLY A 1173 37.20 24.32 -8.20
N LYS A 1174 36.49 23.49 -8.98
CA LYS A 1174 35.44 22.56 -8.50
C LYS A 1174 35.76 21.07 -8.66
N GLY A 1175 36.93 20.73 -9.19
CA GLY A 1175 37.22 19.44 -9.80
C GLY A 1175 37.01 18.19 -8.92
N GLY A 1176 36.35 17.19 -9.52
CA GLY A 1176 36.08 15.87 -8.95
C GLY A 1176 37.30 14.97 -8.92
N ASN A 1177 38.11 15.12 -7.88
CA ASN A 1177 39.24 14.25 -7.55
C ASN A 1177 38.95 13.49 -6.23
N VAL A 1178 39.22 12.19 -6.20
CA VAL A 1178 38.86 11.27 -5.09
C VAL A 1178 40.02 10.31 -4.82
N HIS A 1179 40.28 10.00 -3.55
CA HIS A 1179 41.27 8.97 -3.16
C HIS A 1179 40.64 7.58 -3.15
N ILE A 1180 41.13 6.67 -4.00
CA ILE A 1180 40.53 5.32 -4.10
C ILE A 1180 41.54 4.23 -4.44
N VAL A 1181 41.38 3.09 -3.75
CA VAL A 1181 42.24 1.90 -3.86
C VAL A 1181 41.53 0.74 -4.59
N THR A 1182 40.20 0.76 -4.64
CA THR A 1182 39.32 -0.40 -4.85
C THR A 1182 38.32 -0.26 -6.02
N GLY A 1183 38.58 0.64 -6.97
CA GLY A 1183 37.71 1.05 -8.08
C GLY A 1183 37.85 2.55 -8.35
N PRO A 1184 37.37 3.13 -9.47
CA PRO A 1184 37.13 4.56 -9.57
C PRO A 1184 35.80 4.88 -8.87
N GLY A 1185 35.69 6.12 -8.42
CA GLY A 1185 34.45 6.71 -7.93
C GLY A 1185 33.83 7.51 -9.06
N LYS A 1186 32.57 7.88 -8.89
CA LYS A 1186 31.83 8.69 -9.85
C LYS A 1186 31.57 10.07 -9.26
N PRO A 1187 32.57 10.99 -9.17
CA PRO A 1187 32.41 12.34 -8.62
C PRO A 1187 31.81 13.34 -9.63
N LEU A 1188 31.31 12.84 -10.77
CA LEU A 1188 30.67 13.59 -11.84
C LEU A 1188 29.39 12.83 -12.25
N SER A 1189 28.26 13.52 -12.35
CA SER A 1189 27.04 12.98 -12.95
C SER A 1189 26.30 14.05 -13.74
N THR A 1190 25.37 13.61 -14.58
CA THR A 1190 24.53 14.41 -15.48
C THR A 1190 23.07 13.99 -15.33
N GLY A 1191 22.14 14.93 -15.53
CA GLY A 1191 20.70 14.68 -15.46
C GLY A 1191 19.90 15.96 -15.32
N ASP A 1192 18.71 16.01 -15.92
CA ASP A 1192 17.80 17.16 -15.90
C ASP A 1192 17.03 17.23 -14.57
N VAL A 1193 17.67 17.75 -13.52
CA VAL A 1193 17.07 17.82 -12.17
C VAL A 1193 16.02 18.91 -12.07
N ASN A 1194 16.05 19.89 -12.99
CA ASN A 1194 15.13 21.02 -13.01
C ASN A 1194 13.93 20.82 -13.97
N GLY A 1195 14.01 19.91 -14.94
CA GLY A 1195 12.94 19.58 -15.88
C GLY A 1195 12.79 20.53 -17.07
N ASP A 1196 13.75 21.42 -17.35
CA ASP A 1196 13.72 22.31 -18.52
C ASP A 1196 14.01 21.59 -19.85
N GLY A 1197 14.49 20.34 -19.79
CA GLY A 1197 14.82 19.49 -20.92
C GLY A 1197 16.33 19.38 -21.21
N ILE A 1198 17.21 20.06 -20.47
CA ILE A 1198 18.66 20.02 -20.64
C ILE A 1198 19.32 19.31 -19.47
N PRO A 1199 20.28 18.38 -19.69
CA PRO A 1199 20.99 17.73 -18.59
C PRO A 1199 21.84 18.72 -17.78
N ASP A 1200 21.51 18.87 -16.50
CA ASP A 1200 22.34 19.60 -15.54
C ASP A 1200 23.65 18.84 -15.26
N LEU A 1201 24.69 19.57 -14.81
CA LEU A 1201 25.98 19.00 -14.45
C LEU A 1201 26.23 19.06 -12.93
N MET A 1202 26.47 17.88 -12.35
CA MET A 1202 26.66 17.69 -10.90
C MET A 1202 28.10 17.26 -10.61
N ILE A 1203 28.81 18.04 -9.79
CA ILE A 1203 30.25 17.89 -9.52
C ILE A 1203 30.52 17.86 -8.02
N GLY A 1204 31.08 16.75 -7.54
CA GLY A 1204 31.53 16.61 -6.15
C GLY A 1204 32.95 17.10 -5.94
N SER A 1205 33.16 17.82 -4.85
CA SER A 1205 34.45 18.34 -4.42
C SER A 1205 34.82 17.78 -3.02
N PRO A 1206 34.90 16.44 -2.82
CA PRO A 1206 35.16 15.85 -1.49
C PRO A 1206 36.48 16.36 -0.88
N LEU A 1207 37.49 16.64 -1.71
CA LEU A 1207 38.79 17.15 -1.29
C LEU A 1207 38.89 18.69 -1.28
N ILE A 1208 37.87 19.42 -1.74
CA ILE A 1208 37.85 20.90 -1.82
C ILE A 1208 36.49 21.41 -1.33
N GLY A 1209 36.42 21.75 -0.04
CA GLY A 1209 35.20 22.28 0.59
C GLY A 1209 34.20 21.22 1.06
N ASN A 1210 34.38 19.94 0.71
CA ASN A 1210 33.45 18.85 1.05
C ASN A 1210 32.00 19.20 0.64
N GLN A 1211 31.81 19.40 -0.66
CA GLN A 1211 30.57 19.96 -1.21
C GLN A 1211 30.22 19.39 -2.59
N ILE A 1212 28.94 19.46 -2.93
CA ILE A 1212 28.40 19.20 -4.27
C ILE A 1212 28.11 20.55 -4.92
N ASN A 1213 28.40 20.67 -6.22
CA ASN A 1213 28.16 21.85 -7.02
C ASN A 1213 27.25 21.45 -8.18
N ILE A 1214 26.10 22.11 -8.31
CA ILE A 1214 25.11 21.82 -9.35
C ILE A 1214 25.07 23.02 -10.31
N PHE A 1215 25.22 22.75 -11.60
CA PHE A 1215 25.24 23.75 -12.67
C PHE A 1215 24.08 23.50 -13.63
N HIS A 1216 23.10 24.42 -13.62
CA HIS A 1216 22.03 24.43 -14.61
C HIS A 1216 22.53 25.05 -15.92
N LEU A 1217 22.37 24.32 -17.04
CA LEU A 1217 22.94 24.70 -18.33
C LEU A 1217 21.92 25.48 -19.18
N PRO A 1218 22.27 26.63 -19.79
CA PRO A 1218 21.28 27.50 -20.42
C PRO A 1218 20.87 27.06 -21.83
N THR A 1219 19.59 27.30 -22.16
CA THR A 1219 18.90 26.94 -23.42
C THR A 1219 19.40 27.58 -24.71
N THR A 1220 20.47 28.38 -24.68
CA THR A 1220 21.06 28.96 -25.89
C THR A 1220 22.00 27.96 -26.56
N GLY A 1221 21.71 27.57 -27.81
CA GLY A 1221 22.36 26.52 -28.60
C GLY A 1221 23.83 26.71 -28.99
N THR A 1222 24.67 27.14 -28.06
CA THR A 1222 26.13 26.99 -28.04
C THR A 1222 26.62 26.08 -26.90
N GLY A 1223 25.72 25.63 -26.01
CA GLY A 1223 26.03 24.76 -24.88
C GLY A 1223 26.91 25.40 -23.79
N GLN A 1224 27.11 26.73 -23.79
CA GLN A 1224 28.02 27.40 -22.87
C GLN A 1224 27.30 28.24 -21.80
N PRO A 1225 27.43 27.90 -20.50
CA PRO A 1225 27.02 28.74 -19.38
C PRO A 1225 27.71 30.11 -19.36
N ALA A 1226 26.93 31.17 -19.08
CA ALA A 1226 27.43 32.55 -19.04
C ALA A 1226 28.30 32.88 -17.80
N ASN A 1227 28.35 32.02 -16.79
CA ASN A 1227 29.27 32.09 -15.64
C ASN A 1227 29.64 30.67 -15.22
N LEU A 1228 30.93 30.30 -15.37
CA LEU A 1228 31.42 28.93 -15.15
C LEU A 1228 32.16 28.72 -13.82
N THR A 1229 32.29 29.77 -13.00
CA THR A 1229 32.96 29.71 -11.69
C THR A 1229 31.98 29.57 -10.52
N THR A 1230 30.71 29.92 -10.73
CA THR A 1230 29.65 29.94 -9.71
C THR A 1230 28.59 28.89 -10.07
N PRO A 1231 28.40 27.83 -9.27
CA PRO A 1231 27.30 26.88 -9.46
C PRO A 1231 25.95 27.52 -9.11
N THR A 1232 24.87 26.96 -9.65
CA THR A 1232 23.49 27.44 -9.41
C THR A 1232 23.01 27.07 -8.01
N SER A 1233 23.36 25.87 -7.52
CA SER A 1233 23.22 25.50 -6.12
C SER A 1233 24.46 24.74 -5.59
N ILE A 1234 24.66 24.79 -4.27
CA ILE A 1234 25.74 24.12 -3.55
C ILE A 1234 25.11 23.36 -2.40
N ILE A 1235 25.37 22.05 -2.33
CA ILE A 1235 25.06 21.25 -1.14
C ILE A 1235 26.37 21.08 -0.37
N LEU A 1236 26.44 21.63 0.84
CA LEU A 1236 27.56 21.36 1.75
C LEU A 1236 27.42 19.95 2.34
N GLY A 1237 28.52 19.22 2.48
CA GLY A 1237 28.53 17.98 3.27
C GLY A 1237 28.55 18.30 4.76
N THR A 1238 28.33 17.27 5.59
CA THR A 1238 28.14 17.47 7.02
C THR A 1238 29.41 17.99 7.72
N SER A 1239 29.27 18.44 8.96
CA SER A 1239 30.41 18.78 9.82
C SER A 1239 31.10 17.54 10.46
N LEU A 1240 30.76 16.31 10.04
CA LEU A 1240 31.27 15.08 10.64
C LEU A 1240 32.74 14.82 10.27
N THR A 1241 33.59 14.75 11.30
CA THR A 1241 35.04 14.57 11.15
C THR A 1241 35.48 13.11 11.20
N ASN A 1242 36.77 12.86 10.93
CA ASN A 1242 37.45 11.56 11.03
C ASN A 1242 36.84 10.43 10.17
N GLY A 1243 36.50 10.72 8.90
CA GLY A 1243 36.09 9.69 7.94
C GLY A 1243 37.26 8.83 7.43
N ILE A 1244 36.96 7.64 6.90
CA ILE A 1244 37.99 6.63 6.59
C ILE A 1244 38.68 6.89 5.25
N GLY A 1245 39.86 7.53 5.29
CA GLY A 1245 40.74 7.67 4.13
C GLY A 1245 41.50 9.00 4.06
N GLY A 1246 41.01 10.03 4.75
CA GLY A 1246 41.66 11.34 4.82
C GLY A 1246 42.96 11.32 5.64
N SER A 1247 44.04 11.90 5.10
CA SER A 1247 45.35 11.93 5.77
C SER A 1247 45.52 13.05 6.80
N THR A 1248 44.78 14.16 6.67
CA THR A 1248 44.66 15.28 7.64
C THR A 1248 43.46 16.15 7.26
N LEU A 1249 42.71 16.65 8.25
CA LEU A 1249 41.72 17.76 8.20
C LEU A 1249 40.77 17.82 6.98
N SER A 1250 39.46 17.67 7.24
CA SER A 1250 38.40 17.40 6.25
C SER A 1250 38.54 15.98 5.68
N SER A 1251 37.66 15.07 6.13
CA SER A 1251 37.85 13.62 5.96
C SER A 1251 36.55 12.82 5.78
N ASN A 1252 35.39 13.47 5.84
CA ASN A 1252 34.25 13.05 5.05
C ASN A 1252 34.55 13.29 3.56
N GLU A 1253 34.03 12.42 2.72
CA GLU A 1253 34.27 12.41 1.27
C GLU A 1253 32.94 12.59 0.53
N PHE A 1254 32.26 13.71 0.81
CA PHE A 1254 30.95 14.00 0.24
C PHE A 1254 31.03 14.18 -1.28
N GLY A 1255 30.17 13.47 -2.01
CA GLY A 1255 30.23 13.49 -3.48
C GLY A 1255 31.41 12.71 -4.08
N ALA A 1256 31.97 11.73 -3.36
CA ALA A 1256 32.90 10.76 -3.92
C ALA A 1256 32.25 9.76 -4.89
N ALA A 1257 30.94 9.55 -4.75
CA ALA A 1257 30.08 8.82 -5.67
C ALA A 1257 28.74 9.56 -5.82
N PHE A 1258 28.30 9.71 -7.06
CA PHE A 1258 26.98 10.18 -7.45
C PHE A 1258 26.26 9.15 -8.28
N TYR A 1259 24.94 9.32 -8.33
CA TYR A 1259 24.14 8.94 -9.47
C TYR A 1259 23.28 10.13 -9.89
#